data_AF-A0A949UK89-F1
#
_entry.id   AF-A0A949UK89-F1
#
_cell.length_a   1.000
_cell.length_b   1.000
_cell.length_c   1.000
_cell.angle_alpha   90.00
_cell.angle_beta   90.00
_cell.angle_gamma   90.00
#
_symmetry.space_group_name_H-M   'P 1'
#
loop_
_entity.id
_entity.type
_entity.pdbx_description
1 polymer ?
#
loop_
_entity_poly.entity_id
_entity_poly.type
_entity_poly.pdbx_seq_one_letter_code
_entity_poly.pdbx_strand_id
1 'polypeptide(L)'
;MAVIFSCYSMPLMSGALPLKVSKSFTQGFPAKHVDSNLDFRAEAILSYSSLYPGGFSRSPLPDLRTRPPMQSKHLLNQFAGDNAQTNDTSSTPFKLNSQNQLHTHRQLYTKSIIDIYSGKRKISDSLKQSLKGYPLSPYIEYHEFRSAIHRFSISEINTYILSNPGLPVARFLKTRKLFSLAKTKQWNKFIAYYSPSSDTRLKCHLEQALLETKKENYAFSGAKKLWLVGHSQPKSCDKVFNAWLKSGHFSPDYAWERYILALRNKKPSLSKYLIKYLSKPDRKTANRGLFLYRHPEKIALLTHADNKKQNDLLQITLHRLIQKNPEKATELIPLLTRQNWLSNTQVASYQEELATILAVRFHPKAEEWLKLANRENPKPILDELEIRTALRKLEWKKVYAKIIALPDSRLNSDRWQYWKARASEQIGRSPDEDISYRELAQNRNFYGYLSRNSNNASFSNIKKPLTPHQTGVTGVTGVTGVNVALRQQLLGQAGIKRAREFLVLGQQVEARREWFFTMASLNPEQRLIAAQLAKEWNMPSLSIRAANSANAFSNFDLRFPIGYKDEVSTHAKNNGLDQGLVFALIRQESLFTPDARSHAGALGMMQIMPATAKTVAKRHNISYKGTQDLLNPNFNIRLGTTYLKQLINRFDANEVLAMAAYNAGPHRVSKWIPEKSLPMDVWIETIPFKETRNYVKHLLSNQDIYREKLGLSLQKTALSSVINPS
;
A
#
# COMPACT_ATOMS: atom_id res chain seq x y z
N MET A 1 20.93 58.63 18.59
CA MET A 1 20.68 58.73 17.13
C MET A 1 19.48 57.82 16.87
N ALA A 2 18.26 58.35 16.82
CA ALA A 2 17.65 59.15 15.75
C ALA A 2 17.14 58.21 14.61
N VAL A 3 15.85 57.85 14.56
CA VAL A 3 14.65 58.65 14.14
C VAL A 3 14.60 58.72 12.60
N ILE A 4 13.54 58.27 11.91
CA ILE A 4 12.18 58.87 11.84
C ILE A 4 11.03 57.83 11.85
N PHE A 5 9.87 58.26 12.37
CA PHE A 5 8.55 57.59 12.36
C PHE A 5 7.66 58.14 11.23
N SER A 6 6.59 57.44 10.86
CA SER A 6 5.32 58.14 10.55
C SER A 6 4.09 57.26 10.72
N CYS A 7 3.02 57.85 11.27
CA CYS A 7 1.70 57.25 11.48
C CYS A 7 0.62 58.23 11.01
N TYR A 8 -0.53 57.73 10.58
CA TYR A 8 -1.82 58.43 10.62
C TYR A 8 -2.95 57.38 10.74
N SER A 9 -4.14 57.65 11.29
CA SER A 9 -4.51 58.33 12.56
C SER A 9 -6.01 58.07 12.82
N MET A 10 -6.40 58.03 14.09
CA MET A 10 -7.81 57.98 14.59
C MET A 10 -8.44 59.41 14.61
N PRO A 11 -9.73 59.69 14.99
CA PRO A 11 -10.52 59.00 16.05
C PRO A 11 -12.09 58.97 15.98
N LEU A 12 -12.69 58.24 16.94
CA LEU A 12 -13.81 58.52 17.90
C LEU A 12 -14.89 59.62 17.59
N MET A 13 -16.13 59.66 18.15
CA MET A 13 -16.74 59.02 19.36
C MET A 13 -18.31 59.10 19.36
N SER A 14 -18.96 58.38 20.31
CA SER A 14 -20.29 58.58 20.96
C SER A 14 -21.64 58.58 20.17
N GLY A 15 -22.76 58.22 20.85
CA GLY A 15 -24.14 58.55 20.40
C GLY A 15 -25.32 57.58 20.65
N ALA A 16 -25.94 57.64 21.84
CA ALA A 16 -27.37 57.39 22.21
C ALA A 16 -28.26 56.20 21.69
N LEU A 17 -29.11 55.70 22.61
CA LEU A 17 -30.37 54.91 22.43
C LEU A 17 -31.59 55.88 22.49
N PRO A 18 -32.86 55.56 22.05
CA PRO A 18 -33.68 54.46 22.64
C PRO A 18 -34.90 53.83 21.88
N LEU A 19 -35.30 52.64 22.37
CA LEU A 19 -36.67 52.10 22.62
C LEU A 19 -37.89 52.29 21.67
N LYS A 20 -38.40 51.15 21.15
CA LYS A 20 -39.81 50.62 21.26
C LYS A 20 -39.86 49.26 20.51
N VAL A 21 -40.27 48.08 21.00
CA VAL A 21 -41.13 47.55 22.10
C VAL A 21 -42.56 47.14 21.68
N SER A 22 -42.68 45.89 21.22
CA SER A 22 -43.75 44.90 21.48
C SER A 22 -43.10 43.51 21.35
N LYS A 23 -43.14 42.59 22.32
CA LYS A 23 -44.28 41.80 22.88
C LYS A 23 -45.04 41.03 21.79
N SER A 24 -45.18 39.70 21.83
CA SER A 24 -44.67 38.63 22.73
C SER A 24 -44.80 37.26 22.00
N PHE A 25 -44.45 36.04 22.47
CA PHE A 25 -44.38 35.46 23.82
C PHE A 25 -43.35 34.29 23.93
N THR A 26 -43.51 33.46 24.97
CA THR A 26 -42.90 32.18 25.41
C THR A 26 -42.96 31.01 24.40
N GLN A 27 -42.27 29.87 24.52
CA GLN A 27 -41.25 29.24 25.42
C GLN A 27 -40.64 28.06 24.60
N GLY A 28 -39.48 27.44 24.85
CA GLY A 28 -38.47 27.52 25.90
C GLY A 28 -37.41 26.43 25.60
N PHE A 29 -36.13 26.68 25.93
CA PHE A 29 -35.03 25.70 25.75
C PHE A 29 -34.91 24.75 26.96
N PRO A 30 -34.09 23.68 26.85
CA PRO A 30 -32.80 23.81 27.56
C PRO A 30 -31.55 23.46 26.74
N ALA A 31 -30.44 23.96 27.25
CA ALA A 31 -29.06 23.90 26.79
C ALA A 31 -28.60 22.66 26.02
N LYS A 32 -27.85 22.89 24.93
CA LYS A 32 -26.75 22.00 24.54
C LYS A 32 -25.63 22.14 25.56
N HIS A 33 -25.24 21.07 26.23
CA HIS A 33 -23.97 21.06 26.95
C HIS A 33 -22.80 21.14 25.96
N VAL A 34 -21.78 21.92 26.32
CA VAL A 34 -20.46 21.87 25.66
C VAL A 34 -19.78 20.59 26.11
N ASP A 35 -19.41 19.74 25.15
CA ASP A 35 -18.61 18.54 25.42
C ASP A 35 -17.29 18.64 24.63
N SER A 36 -16.17 18.46 25.34
CA SER A 36 -14.85 18.84 24.86
C SER A 36 -14.04 17.61 24.43
N ASN A 37 -13.87 17.44 23.12
CA ASN A 37 -13.01 16.40 22.56
C ASN A 37 -12.24 16.95 21.35
N LEU A 38 -10.90 16.86 21.39
CA LEU A 38 -10.04 17.26 20.27
C LEU A 38 -10.15 16.24 19.12
N ASP A 39 -10.88 16.62 18.07
CA ASP A 39 -10.99 15.84 16.84
C ASP A 39 -9.68 15.86 16.03
N PHE A 40 -8.75 14.96 16.38
CA PHE A 40 -7.51 14.72 15.65
C PHE A 40 -7.79 14.15 14.25
N ARG A 41 -8.06 15.04 13.29
CA ARG A 41 -8.35 14.72 11.89
C ARG A 41 -7.35 13.71 11.31
N ALA A 42 -7.86 12.56 10.88
CA ALA A 42 -7.06 11.41 10.43
C ALA A 42 -6.32 11.59 9.08
N GLU A 43 -6.35 12.79 8.49
CA GLU A 43 -5.88 13.05 7.13
C GLU A 43 -4.35 13.20 7.05
N ALA A 44 -3.70 13.67 8.12
CA ALA A 44 -2.25 13.92 8.17
C ALA A 44 -1.36 12.65 8.05
N ILE A 45 -1.93 11.45 8.24
CA ILE A 45 -1.18 10.18 8.28
C ILE A 45 -1.14 9.46 6.92
N LEU A 46 -2.02 9.82 5.96
CA LEU A 46 -2.11 9.13 4.67
C LEU A 46 -1.07 9.60 3.63
N SER A 47 -0.52 10.81 3.79
CA SER A 47 0.45 11.43 2.86
C SER A 47 1.72 10.59 2.63
N TYR A 48 2.27 10.00 3.69
CA TYR A 48 3.50 9.18 3.66
C TYR A 48 3.35 7.83 2.93
N SER A 49 2.12 7.38 2.65
CA SER A 49 1.89 6.14 1.88
C SER A 49 2.31 6.22 0.41
N SER A 50 2.49 7.44 -0.11
CA SER A 50 2.85 7.71 -1.51
C SER A 50 4.30 7.36 -1.89
N LEU A 51 5.20 7.25 -0.90
CA LEU A 51 6.65 7.12 -1.13
C LEU A 51 7.13 5.67 -1.40
N TYR A 52 6.28 4.66 -1.20
CA TYR A 52 6.63 3.24 -1.40
C TYR A 52 5.49 2.48 -2.10
N PRO A 53 5.58 2.22 -3.44
CA PRO A 53 4.54 1.52 -4.20
C PRO A 53 4.27 0.07 -3.78
N GLY A 54 5.11 -0.51 -2.92
CA GLY A 54 4.95 -1.85 -2.38
C GLY A 54 3.72 -1.95 -1.46
N GLY A 55 2.56 -2.24 -2.07
CA GLY A 55 1.27 -2.45 -1.41
C GLY A 55 1.19 -3.71 -0.56
N PHE A 56 2.11 -3.87 0.40
CA PHE A 56 2.07 -4.95 1.38
C PHE A 56 0.80 -4.82 2.22
N SER A 57 -0.06 -5.83 2.14
CA SER A 57 -1.29 -5.89 2.93
C SER A 57 -0.95 -5.72 4.42
N ARG A 58 -1.77 -4.93 5.14
CA ARG A 58 -1.94 -5.15 6.59
C ARG A 58 -2.20 -6.65 6.76
N SER A 59 -1.37 -7.34 7.54
CA SER A 59 -1.41 -8.81 7.63
C SER A 59 -2.86 -9.27 7.83
N PRO A 60 -3.43 -10.09 6.93
CA PRO A 60 -4.82 -10.51 7.07
C PRO A 60 -4.99 -11.19 8.43
N LEU A 61 -6.15 -10.99 9.07
CA LEU A 61 -6.50 -11.70 10.30
C LEU A 61 -6.18 -13.19 10.08
N PRO A 62 -5.27 -13.78 10.89
CA PRO A 62 -4.63 -15.04 10.54
C PRO A 62 -5.70 -16.10 10.32
N ASP A 63 -5.56 -16.89 9.23
CA ASP A 63 -6.51 -17.97 8.96
C ASP A 63 -6.68 -18.80 10.23
N LEU A 64 -7.93 -18.96 10.63
CA LEU A 64 -8.32 -19.63 11.86
C LEU A 64 -7.87 -21.11 11.86
N ARG A 65 -7.48 -21.63 10.70
CA ARG A 65 -6.94 -22.98 10.46
C ARG A 65 -5.40 -23.08 10.46
N THR A 66 -4.67 -21.99 10.71
CA THR A 66 -3.19 -22.02 10.78
C THR A 66 -2.70 -23.01 11.84
N ARG A 67 -2.24 -24.18 11.38
CA ARG A 67 -1.48 -25.19 12.14
C ARG A 67 -0.19 -24.56 12.72
N PRO A 68 0.42 -25.15 13.77
CA PRO A 68 1.70 -24.66 14.30
C PRO A 68 2.79 -24.61 13.21
N PRO A 69 3.79 -23.72 13.34
CA PRO A 69 4.89 -23.64 12.37
C PRO A 69 5.68 -24.96 12.38
N MET A 70 5.72 -25.67 11.26
CA MET A 70 6.42 -26.97 11.14
C MET A 70 7.93 -26.88 11.43
N GLN A 71 8.49 -25.66 11.39
CA GLN A 71 9.87 -25.36 11.79
C GLN A 71 10.18 -25.72 13.26
N SER A 72 9.20 -25.76 14.17
CA SER A 72 9.45 -25.99 15.60
C SER A 72 10.08 -27.36 15.91
N LYS A 73 9.73 -28.42 15.18
CA LYS A 73 10.39 -29.73 15.29
C LYS A 73 11.82 -29.69 14.74
N HIS A 74 12.05 -28.99 13.63
CA HIS A 74 13.37 -28.89 13.01
C HIS A 74 14.37 -28.11 13.88
N LEU A 75 13.88 -27.10 14.59
CA LEU A 75 14.67 -26.32 15.55
C LEU A 75 15.08 -27.13 16.78
N LEU A 76 14.21 -28.01 17.31
CA LEU A 76 14.60 -28.91 18.40
C LEU A 76 15.73 -29.86 18.00
N ASN A 77 15.71 -30.39 16.77
CA ASN A 77 16.81 -31.23 16.26
C ASN A 77 18.10 -30.43 16.07
N GLN A 78 18.01 -29.16 15.65
CA GLN A 78 19.17 -28.28 15.50
C GLN A 78 19.80 -27.96 16.87
N PHE A 79 19.00 -27.54 17.85
CA PHE A 79 19.46 -27.28 19.23
C PHE A 79 19.91 -28.54 20.00
N ALA A 80 19.79 -29.74 19.40
CA ALA A 80 20.39 -30.97 19.93
C ALA A 80 21.74 -31.31 19.28
N GLY A 81 22.07 -30.71 18.13
CA GLY A 81 23.37 -30.88 17.44
C GLY A 81 24.41 -29.84 17.84
N ASP A 82 24.00 -28.60 18.14
CA ASP A 82 24.89 -27.45 18.42
C ASP A 82 25.66 -27.54 19.77
N ASN A 83 25.73 -28.72 20.41
CA ASN A 83 26.41 -28.96 21.68
C ASN A 83 27.94 -29.20 21.52
N ALA A 84 28.48 -29.02 20.31
CA ALA A 84 29.90 -29.14 20.01
C ALA A 84 30.39 -28.02 19.07
N GLN A 85 31.61 -27.55 19.31
CA GLN A 85 32.39 -26.63 18.46
C GLN A 85 31.89 -25.18 18.29
N THR A 86 32.01 -24.38 19.36
CA THR A 86 32.42 -22.96 19.23
C THR A 86 33.50 -22.60 20.24
N ASN A 87 34.77 -22.83 19.89
CA ASN A 87 35.92 -22.40 20.70
C ASN A 87 36.21 -20.91 20.46
N ASP A 88 35.44 -20.03 21.12
CA ASP A 88 35.80 -18.61 21.29
C ASP A 88 36.41 -18.42 22.69
N THR A 89 37.75 -18.43 22.74
CA THR A 89 38.54 -18.33 23.97
C THR A 89 38.63 -16.90 24.53
N SER A 90 37.71 -16.00 24.15
CA SER A 90 37.66 -14.59 24.60
C SER A 90 36.42 -14.21 25.43
N SER A 91 35.50 -15.15 25.68
CA SER A 91 34.24 -14.85 26.39
C SER A 91 34.38 -14.87 27.93
N THR A 92 33.90 -13.81 28.61
CA THR A 92 33.90 -13.75 30.08
C THR A 92 32.81 -14.64 30.69
N PRO A 93 33.01 -15.28 31.87
CA PRO A 93 32.12 -16.32 32.39
C PRO A 93 30.64 -15.93 32.50
N PHE A 94 30.36 -14.67 32.84
CA PHE A 94 28.99 -14.14 32.92
C PHE A 94 28.26 -14.09 31.57
N LYS A 95 28.98 -13.83 30.47
CA LYS A 95 28.41 -13.89 29.10
C LYS A 95 28.09 -15.33 28.71
N LEU A 96 28.97 -16.28 29.03
CA LEU A 96 28.77 -17.70 28.72
C LEU A 96 27.55 -18.28 29.46
N ASN A 97 27.44 -18.01 30.77
CA ASN A 97 26.30 -18.47 31.57
C ASN A 97 24.95 -17.90 31.07
N SER A 98 24.89 -16.60 30.76
CA SER A 98 23.67 -15.96 30.25
C SER A 98 23.28 -16.41 28.82
N GLN A 99 24.25 -16.80 27.98
CA GLN A 99 23.97 -17.44 26.69
C GLN A 99 23.40 -18.86 26.86
N ASN A 100 23.98 -19.67 27.74
CA ASN A 100 23.50 -21.02 28.06
C ASN A 100 22.06 -20.97 28.63
N GLN A 101 21.77 -20.02 29.52
CA GLN A 101 20.42 -19.81 30.03
C GLN A 101 19.41 -19.47 28.92
N LEU A 102 19.78 -18.59 27.97
CA LEU A 102 18.92 -18.27 26.81
C LEU A 102 18.72 -19.47 25.87
N HIS A 103 19.73 -20.32 25.68
CA HIS A 103 19.59 -21.56 24.91
C HIS A 103 18.56 -22.51 25.55
N THR A 104 18.69 -22.77 26.86
CA THR A 104 17.72 -23.57 27.63
C THR A 104 16.31 -22.97 27.56
N HIS A 105 16.16 -21.65 27.74
CA HIS A 105 14.86 -20.99 27.59
C HIS A 105 14.24 -21.15 26.18
N ARG A 106 15.05 -21.11 25.11
CA ARG A 106 14.60 -21.32 23.72
C ARG A 106 14.10 -22.75 23.49
N GLN A 107 14.82 -23.75 24.00
CA GLN A 107 14.40 -25.15 23.96
C GLN A 107 13.09 -25.37 24.73
N LEU A 108 13.01 -24.90 25.98
CA LEU A 108 11.85 -25.05 26.85
C LEU A 108 10.60 -24.33 26.30
N TYR A 109 10.76 -23.13 25.74
CA TYR A 109 9.68 -22.41 25.05
C TYR A 109 9.20 -23.20 23.82
N THR A 110 10.11 -23.66 22.96
CA THR A 110 9.78 -24.42 21.74
C THR A 110 9.03 -25.71 22.08
N LYS A 111 9.49 -26.44 23.11
CA LYS A 111 8.82 -27.63 23.66
C LYS A 111 7.41 -27.29 24.18
N SER A 112 7.26 -26.20 24.93
CA SER A 112 5.96 -25.72 25.45
C SER A 112 4.95 -25.43 24.33
N ILE A 113 5.38 -24.77 23.24
CA ILE A 113 4.50 -24.50 22.10
C ILE A 113 4.10 -25.80 21.36
N ILE A 114 5.01 -26.76 21.24
CA ILE A 114 4.70 -28.08 20.66
C ILE A 114 3.69 -28.84 21.54
N ASP A 115 3.88 -28.84 22.86
CA ASP A 115 3.00 -29.52 23.82
C ASP A 115 1.58 -28.92 23.85
N ILE A 116 1.45 -27.58 23.78
CA ILE A 116 0.15 -26.90 23.66
C ILE A 116 -0.61 -27.34 22.41
N TYR A 117 0.09 -27.48 21.27
CA TYR A 117 -0.53 -27.87 20.00
C TYR A 117 -0.62 -29.38 19.75
N SER A 118 0.06 -30.22 20.55
CA SER A 118 -0.13 -31.68 20.55
C SER A 118 -1.32 -32.11 21.41
N GLY A 119 -1.60 -31.39 22.51
CA GLY A 119 -2.80 -31.62 23.33
C GLY A 119 -2.73 -31.16 24.78
N LYS A 120 -1.55 -30.80 25.29
CA LYS A 120 -1.35 -30.30 26.67
C LYS A 120 -1.74 -28.82 26.77
N ARG A 121 -3.06 -28.57 26.75
CA ARG A 121 -3.69 -27.23 26.61
C ARG A 121 -3.34 -26.21 27.71
N LYS A 122 -2.76 -26.64 28.83
CA LYS A 122 -2.08 -25.80 29.83
C LYS A 122 -0.72 -26.44 30.14
N ILE A 123 0.32 -25.62 30.22
CA ILE A 123 1.67 -26.00 30.66
C ILE A 123 1.76 -25.88 32.19
N SER A 124 2.52 -26.79 32.83
CA SER A 124 2.73 -26.79 34.28
C SER A 124 3.34 -25.48 34.76
N ASP A 125 2.88 -24.98 35.91
CA ASP A 125 3.31 -23.69 36.44
C ASP A 125 4.81 -23.70 36.86
N SER A 126 5.37 -24.89 37.16
CA SER A 126 6.83 -25.13 37.26
C SER A 126 7.59 -24.75 35.98
N LEU A 127 7.17 -25.25 34.81
CA LEU A 127 7.80 -24.89 33.52
C LEU A 127 7.56 -23.42 33.13
N LYS A 128 6.46 -22.79 33.60
CA LYS A 128 6.27 -21.34 33.46
C LYS A 128 7.28 -20.57 34.33
N GLN A 129 7.53 -21.01 35.56
CA GLN A 129 8.55 -20.46 36.46
C GLN A 129 9.98 -20.65 35.89
N SER A 130 10.30 -21.79 35.27
CA SER A 130 11.56 -22.04 34.54
C SER A 130 11.76 -21.15 33.29
N LEU A 131 10.76 -20.34 32.94
CA LEU A 131 10.81 -19.36 31.84
C LEU A 131 10.56 -17.92 32.33
N LYS A 132 10.59 -17.69 33.65
CA LYS A 132 10.49 -16.35 34.25
C LYS A 132 11.65 -15.48 33.76
N GLY A 133 11.33 -14.29 33.23
CA GLY A 133 12.31 -13.37 32.64
C GLY A 133 12.67 -13.65 31.17
N TYR A 134 12.35 -14.82 30.60
CA TYR A 134 12.54 -15.05 29.17
C TYR A 134 11.59 -14.18 28.33
N PRO A 135 12.04 -13.40 27.33
CA PRO A 135 11.18 -12.43 26.64
C PRO A 135 9.90 -13.00 26.03
N LEU A 136 9.92 -14.25 25.56
CA LEU A 136 8.75 -14.89 24.93
C LEU A 136 7.83 -15.63 25.91
N SER A 137 8.13 -15.71 27.21
CA SER A 137 7.26 -16.45 28.14
C SER A 137 5.79 -15.99 28.17
N PRO A 138 5.43 -14.70 27.98
CA PRO A 138 4.03 -14.28 27.85
C PRO A 138 3.30 -14.86 26.63
N TYR A 139 4.01 -15.33 25.60
CA TYR A 139 3.39 -16.00 24.44
C TYR A 139 2.89 -17.41 24.77
N ILE A 140 3.42 -18.08 25.79
CA ILE A 140 2.94 -19.43 26.18
C ILE A 140 1.45 -19.35 26.52
N GLU A 141 1.07 -18.41 27.38
CA GLU A 141 -0.33 -18.20 27.77
C GLU A 141 -1.20 -17.73 26.59
N TYR A 142 -0.67 -16.86 25.70
CA TYR A 142 -1.35 -16.56 24.42
C TYR A 142 -1.64 -17.83 23.60
N HIS A 143 -0.70 -18.78 23.56
CA HIS A 143 -0.86 -20.02 22.83
C HIS A 143 -1.83 -20.99 23.53
N GLU A 144 -1.84 -21.06 24.86
CA GLU A 144 -2.87 -21.75 25.66
C GLU A 144 -4.27 -21.19 25.31
N PHE A 145 -4.50 -19.89 25.49
CA PHE A 145 -5.75 -19.20 25.11
C PHE A 145 -6.13 -19.42 23.65
N ARG A 146 -5.17 -19.31 22.71
CA ARG A 146 -5.41 -19.51 21.27
C ARG A 146 -5.80 -20.96 20.95
N SER A 147 -5.26 -21.95 21.66
CA SER A 147 -5.54 -23.38 21.42
C SER A 147 -6.94 -23.78 21.90
N ALA A 148 -7.38 -23.27 23.05
CA ALA A 148 -8.58 -23.73 23.75
C ALA A 148 -9.58 -22.61 24.08
N ILE A 149 -9.62 -21.55 23.27
CA ILE A 149 -10.41 -20.30 23.43
C ILE A 149 -11.89 -20.47 23.83
N HIS A 150 -12.49 -21.64 23.60
CA HIS A 150 -13.85 -21.95 24.03
C HIS A 150 -13.97 -22.13 25.55
N ARG A 151 -12.94 -22.66 26.22
CA ARG A 151 -12.92 -23.04 27.64
C ARG A 151 -12.79 -21.84 28.58
N PHE A 152 -11.76 -21.02 28.35
CA PHE A 152 -11.46 -19.83 29.15
C PHE A 152 -12.64 -18.85 29.20
N SER A 153 -12.86 -18.18 30.32
CA SER A 153 -13.88 -17.15 30.48
C SER A 153 -13.56 -15.87 29.68
N ILE A 154 -14.48 -14.91 29.71
CA ILE A 154 -14.20 -13.54 29.23
C ILE A 154 -13.25 -12.80 30.19
N SER A 155 -13.32 -13.10 31.50
CA SER A 155 -12.51 -12.46 32.53
C SER A 155 -11.03 -12.78 32.34
N GLU A 156 -10.65 -14.06 32.30
CA GLU A 156 -9.27 -14.51 32.09
C GLU A 156 -8.64 -13.90 30.84
N ILE A 157 -9.38 -13.87 29.72
CA ILE A 157 -8.92 -13.29 28.45
C ILE A 157 -8.71 -11.76 28.57
N ASN A 158 -9.58 -11.06 29.30
CA ASN A 158 -9.44 -9.63 29.53
C ASN A 158 -8.28 -9.31 30.48
N THR A 159 -8.16 -10.03 31.60
CA THR A 159 -7.03 -9.92 32.53
C THR A 159 -5.72 -10.13 31.77
N TYR A 160 -5.60 -11.19 30.98
CA TYR A 160 -4.42 -11.43 30.15
C TYR A 160 -4.12 -10.26 29.20
N ILE A 161 -5.12 -9.71 28.50
CA ILE A 161 -4.95 -8.57 27.59
C ILE A 161 -4.48 -7.32 28.35
N LEU A 162 -5.06 -7.04 29.52
CA LEU A 162 -4.74 -5.87 30.35
C LEU A 162 -3.37 -5.99 31.04
N SER A 163 -2.97 -7.19 31.47
CA SER A 163 -1.63 -7.46 32.00
C SER A 163 -0.54 -7.48 30.91
N ASN A 164 -0.91 -7.56 29.63
CA ASN A 164 0.02 -7.65 28.50
C ASN A 164 -0.23 -6.59 27.41
N PRO A 165 -0.30 -5.28 27.75
CA PRO A 165 -0.62 -4.22 26.77
C PRO A 165 0.46 -4.10 25.69
N GLY A 166 1.69 -4.47 26.02
CA GLY A 166 2.83 -4.50 25.11
C GLY A 166 2.84 -5.67 24.12
N LEU A 167 1.86 -6.60 24.12
CA LEU A 167 1.82 -7.74 23.19
C LEU A 167 0.91 -7.47 21.98
N PRO A 168 1.44 -7.37 20.75
CA PRO A 168 0.63 -7.09 19.55
C PRO A 168 -0.41 -8.16 19.22
N VAL A 169 -0.25 -9.37 19.76
CA VAL A 169 -1.12 -10.53 19.55
C VAL A 169 -2.29 -10.63 20.54
N ALA A 170 -2.17 -10.08 21.76
CA ALA A 170 -3.12 -10.32 22.84
C ALA A 170 -4.55 -9.88 22.46
N ARG A 171 -4.67 -8.70 21.85
CA ARG A 171 -5.93 -8.15 21.30
C ARG A 171 -6.68 -9.08 20.33
N PHE A 172 -5.99 -10.01 19.65
CA PHE A 172 -6.66 -10.98 18.76
C PHE A 172 -7.43 -12.07 19.53
N LEU A 173 -7.17 -12.27 20.83
CA LEU A 173 -7.93 -13.20 21.66
C LEU A 173 -9.39 -12.73 21.81
N LYS A 174 -9.65 -11.43 21.98
CA LYS A 174 -11.02 -10.87 21.97
C LYS A 174 -11.77 -11.23 20.69
N THR A 175 -11.14 -11.02 19.52
CA THR A 175 -11.68 -11.40 18.20
C THR A 175 -11.98 -12.91 18.12
N ARG A 176 -11.04 -13.76 18.56
CA ARG A 176 -11.22 -15.22 18.56
C ARG A 176 -12.32 -15.68 19.54
N LYS A 177 -12.45 -15.02 20.70
CA LYS A 177 -13.48 -15.33 21.70
C LYS A 177 -14.87 -14.94 21.22
N LEU A 178 -15.03 -13.80 20.55
CA LEU A 178 -16.30 -13.43 19.90
C LEU A 178 -16.72 -14.46 18.84
N PHE A 179 -15.80 -14.90 17.96
CA PHE A 179 -16.10 -16.01 17.04
C PHE A 179 -16.44 -17.32 17.75
N SER A 180 -15.79 -17.63 18.88
CA SER A 180 -16.12 -18.80 19.69
C SER A 180 -17.53 -18.70 20.30
N LEU A 181 -17.89 -17.55 20.88
CA LEU A 181 -19.21 -17.30 21.47
C LEU A 181 -20.30 -17.47 20.43
N ALA A 182 -20.13 -16.86 19.25
CA ALA A 182 -21.05 -16.99 18.11
C ALA A 182 -21.16 -18.44 17.61
N LYS A 183 -20.04 -19.18 17.48
CA LYS A 183 -20.08 -20.61 17.14
C LYS A 183 -20.88 -21.43 18.15
N THR A 184 -20.79 -21.07 19.45
CA THR A 184 -21.55 -21.72 20.53
C THR A 184 -22.94 -21.10 20.79
N LYS A 185 -23.42 -20.19 19.92
CA LYS A 185 -24.71 -19.47 20.09
C LYS A 185 -24.89 -18.73 21.44
N GLN A 186 -23.80 -18.36 22.12
CA GLN A 186 -23.86 -17.67 23.42
C GLN A 186 -24.16 -16.17 23.24
N TRP A 187 -25.33 -15.84 22.69
CA TRP A 187 -25.65 -14.52 22.16
C TRP A 187 -25.61 -13.38 23.18
N ASN A 188 -26.18 -13.56 24.38
CA ASN A 188 -26.11 -12.55 25.45
C ASN A 188 -24.65 -12.20 25.81
N LYS A 189 -23.78 -13.22 25.95
CA LYS A 189 -22.34 -13.04 26.22
C LYS A 189 -21.60 -12.46 25.01
N PHE A 190 -22.02 -12.77 23.77
CA PHE A 190 -21.47 -12.14 22.57
C PHE A 190 -21.76 -10.64 22.55
N ILE A 191 -23.01 -10.23 22.78
CA ILE A 191 -23.43 -8.81 22.78
C ILE A 191 -22.69 -8.05 23.88
N ALA A 192 -22.72 -8.56 25.12
CA ALA A 192 -22.06 -7.92 26.26
C ALA A 192 -20.53 -7.80 26.09
N TYR A 193 -19.90 -8.69 25.32
CA TYR A 193 -18.45 -8.65 25.06
C TYR A 193 -18.07 -7.99 23.73
N TYR A 194 -19.04 -7.69 22.86
CA TYR A 194 -18.77 -7.10 21.56
C TYR A 194 -18.14 -5.70 21.71
N SER A 195 -17.34 -5.31 20.73
CA SER A 195 -16.90 -3.93 20.54
C SER A 195 -16.83 -3.64 19.04
N PRO A 196 -17.11 -2.40 18.60
CA PRO A 196 -17.10 -2.03 17.18
C PRO A 196 -15.91 -2.59 16.42
N SER A 197 -16.17 -3.33 15.36
CA SER A 197 -15.17 -4.05 14.57
C SER A 197 -15.25 -3.69 13.10
N SER A 198 -14.11 -3.72 12.41
CA SER A 198 -14.05 -3.67 10.95
C SER A 198 -14.33 -5.03 10.30
N ASP A 199 -14.30 -6.14 11.05
CA ASP A 199 -14.57 -7.48 10.53
C ASP A 199 -16.07 -7.68 10.31
N THR A 200 -16.49 -7.70 9.04
CA THR A 200 -17.90 -7.86 8.65
C THR A 200 -18.52 -9.17 9.15
N ARG A 201 -17.72 -10.21 9.41
CA ARG A 201 -18.23 -11.46 9.99
C ARG A 201 -18.70 -11.25 11.42
N LEU A 202 -17.96 -10.46 12.22
CA LEU A 202 -18.35 -10.11 13.58
C LEU A 202 -19.53 -9.14 13.59
N LYS A 203 -19.62 -8.20 12.64
CA LYS A 203 -20.83 -7.37 12.47
C LYS A 203 -22.07 -8.24 12.20
N CYS A 204 -21.98 -9.17 11.25
CA CYS A 204 -23.10 -10.07 10.96
C CYS A 204 -23.47 -10.98 12.13
N HIS A 205 -22.49 -11.42 12.94
CA HIS A 205 -22.79 -12.14 14.19
C HIS A 205 -23.37 -11.24 15.31
N LEU A 206 -23.10 -9.93 15.32
CA LEU A 206 -23.81 -9.00 16.21
C LEU A 206 -25.29 -8.91 15.83
N GLU A 207 -25.60 -8.67 14.55
CA GLU A 207 -27.00 -8.58 14.13
C GLU A 207 -27.73 -9.92 14.32
N GLN A 208 -27.03 -11.05 14.15
CA GLN A 208 -27.56 -12.37 14.47
C GLN A 208 -27.82 -12.53 15.97
N ALA A 209 -26.90 -12.08 16.83
CA ALA A 209 -27.08 -12.12 18.27
C ALA A 209 -28.26 -11.24 18.74
N LEU A 210 -28.42 -10.04 18.14
CA LEU A 210 -29.55 -9.15 18.39
C LEU A 210 -30.89 -9.80 17.97
N LEU A 211 -30.95 -10.38 16.77
CA LEU A 211 -32.13 -11.11 16.29
C LEU A 211 -32.49 -12.28 17.23
N GLU A 212 -31.51 -13.14 17.55
CA GLU A 212 -31.72 -14.31 18.42
C GLU A 212 -31.84 -13.96 19.91
N THR A 213 -31.84 -12.66 20.26
CA THR A 213 -32.19 -12.12 21.59
C THR A 213 -33.41 -11.18 21.55
N LYS A 214 -34.26 -11.32 20.52
CA LYS A 214 -35.53 -10.57 20.31
C LYS A 214 -35.37 -9.05 20.11
N LYS A 215 -34.18 -8.56 19.74
CA LYS A 215 -33.88 -7.14 19.47
C LYS A 215 -33.98 -6.82 17.98
N GLU A 216 -35.10 -7.20 17.36
CA GLU A 216 -35.25 -7.28 15.90
C GLU A 216 -35.05 -5.95 15.17
N ASN A 217 -35.62 -4.85 15.67
CA ASN A 217 -35.46 -3.51 15.09
C ASN A 217 -33.98 -3.09 14.94
N TYR A 218 -33.14 -3.43 15.94
CA TYR A 218 -31.70 -3.18 15.88
C TYR A 218 -31.02 -4.10 14.86
N ALA A 219 -31.31 -5.40 14.92
CA ALA A 219 -30.76 -6.40 14.00
C ALA A 219 -31.08 -6.10 12.53
N PHE A 220 -32.30 -5.64 12.22
CA PHE A 220 -32.72 -5.29 10.87
C PHE A 220 -32.15 -3.94 10.40
N SER A 221 -31.97 -2.96 11.30
CA SER A 221 -31.23 -1.72 11.01
C SER A 221 -29.76 -2.02 10.66
N GLY A 222 -29.11 -2.93 11.39
CA GLY A 222 -27.79 -3.45 11.06
C GLY A 222 -27.77 -4.27 9.77
N ALA A 223 -28.77 -5.12 9.55
CA ALA A 223 -28.92 -5.91 8.33
C ALA A 223 -29.01 -5.03 7.08
N LYS A 224 -29.78 -3.93 7.11
CA LYS A 224 -29.83 -2.95 6.01
C LYS A 224 -28.45 -2.36 5.71
N LYS A 225 -27.70 -1.94 6.75
CA LYS A 225 -26.33 -1.39 6.61
C LYS A 225 -25.33 -2.42 6.06
N LEU A 226 -25.50 -3.70 6.40
CA LEU A 226 -24.68 -4.80 5.91
C LEU A 226 -25.10 -5.27 4.50
N TRP A 227 -26.35 -5.08 4.13
CA TRP A 227 -26.88 -5.43 2.82
C TRP A 227 -26.47 -4.42 1.75
N LEU A 228 -26.55 -3.11 2.03
CA LEU A 228 -26.31 -2.02 1.08
C LEU A 228 -24.82 -1.81 0.75
N VAL A 229 -24.17 -2.87 0.28
CA VAL A 229 -22.81 -2.90 -0.25
C VAL A 229 -22.76 -3.63 -1.59
N GLY A 230 -21.98 -3.10 -2.53
CA GLY A 230 -21.80 -3.65 -3.87
C GLY A 230 -20.89 -4.89 -3.94
N HIS A 231 -20.83 -5.71 -2.89
CA HIS A 231 -20.03 -6.92 -2.86
C HIS A 231 -20.72 -8.06 -2.11
N SER A 232 -20.29 -9.29 -2.40
CA SER A 232 -20.78 -10.48 -1.71
C SER A 232 -20.31 -10.46 -0.26
N GLN A 233 -21.23 -10.69 0.68
CA GLN A 233 -20.94 -10.71 2.10
C GLN A 233 -20.56 -12.13 2.58
N PRO A 234 -19.89 -12.27 3.74
CA PRO A 234 -19.59 -13.58 4.32
C PRO A 234 -20.85 -14.37 4.71
N LYS A 235 -20.78 -15.71 4.66
CA LYS A 235 -21.91 -16.61 5.01
C LYS A 235 -22.50 -16.40 6.42
N SER A 236 -21.76 -15.80 7.34
CA SER A 236 -22.27 -15.39 8.66
C SER A 236 -23.43 -14.39 8.60
N CYS A 237 -23.62 -13.70 7.47
CA CYS A 237 -24.68 -12.73 7.25
C CYS A 237 -25.98 -13.37 6.71
N ASP A 238 -25.89 -14.57 6.12
CA ASP A 238 -26.99 -15.22 5.40
C ASP A 238 -28.21 -15.43 6.30
N LYS A 239 -27.99 -15.80 7.57
CA LYS A 239 -29.06 -16.02 8.56
C LYS A 239 -29.87 -14.74 8.83
N VAL A 240 -29.19 -13.62 9.00
CA VAL A 240 -29.81 -12.30 9.30
C VAL A 240 -30.49 -11.75 8.05
N PHE A 241 -29.85 -11.84 6.89
CA PHE A 241 -30.47 -11.45 5.62
C PHE A 241 -31.72 -12.27 5.32
N ASN A 242 -31.70 -13.60 5.54
CA ASN A 242 -32.88 -14.45 5.29
C ASN A 242 -34.05 -14.17 6.25
N ALA A 243 -33.78 -13.66 7.45
CA ALA A 243 -34.83 -13.16 8.35
C ALA A 243 -35.35 -11.79 7.91
N TRP A 244 -34.44 -10.84 7.62
CA TRP A 244 -34.80 -9.48 7.20
C TRP A 244 -35.57 -9.46 5.86
N LEU A 245 -35.18 -10.30 4.90
CA LEU A 245 -35.88 -10.47 3.61
C LEU A 245 -37.29 -11.07 3.75
N LYS A 246 -37.67 -11.57 4.93
CA LYS A 246 -38.99 -12.10 5.26
C LYS A 246 -39.78 -11.20 6.22
N SER A 247 -39.19 -10.11 6.73
CA SER A 247 -39.86 -9.19 7.65
C SER A 247 -40.35 -7.93 6.93
N GLY A 248 -41.29 -7.21 7.55
CA GLY A 248 -41.81 -5.94 7.01
C GLY A 248 -40.78 -4.81 6.88
N HIS A 249 -39.53 -5.02 7.33
CA HIS A 249 -38.46 -4.03 7.27
C HIS A 249 -37.66 -4.05 5.95
N PHE A 250 -38.00 -4.93 5.00
CA PHE A 250 -37.33 -5.01 3.69
C PHE A 250 -38.20 -4.42 2.57
N SER A 251 -37.67 -3.42 1.85
CA SER A 251 -38.21 -2.96 0.57
C SER A 251 -37.42 -3.55 -0.61
N PRO A 252 -38.07 -3.95 -1.72
CA PRO A 252 -37.40 -4.30 -2.98
C PRO A 252 -36.44 -3.23 -3.50
N ASP A 253 -36.63 -1.95 -3.15
CA ASP A 253 -35.69 -0.88 -3.53
C ASP A 253 -34.31 -1.04 -2.88
N TYR A 254 -34.20 -1.69 -1.71
CA TYR A 254 -32.89 -2.04 -1.15
C TYR A 254 -32.18 -3.14 -1.96
N ALA A 255 -32.92 -3.98 -2.69
CA ALA A 255 -32.32 -4.86 -3.68
C ALA A 255 -31.93 -4.11 -4.96
N TRP A 256 -32.65 -3.05 -5.35
CA TRP A 256 -32.26 -2.17 -6.47
C TRP A 256 -30.98 -1.39 -6.16
N GLU A 257 -30.92 -0.71 -5.01
CA GLU A 257 -29.73 0.01 -4.54
C GLU A 257 -28.51 -0.91 -4.51
N ARG A 258 -28.65 -2.11 -3.92
CA ARG A 258 -27.56 -3.09 -3.90
C ARG A 258 -27.20 -3.61 -5.30
N TYR A 259 -28.18 -3.79 -6.18
CA TYR A 259 -27.96 -4.18 -7.58
C TYR A 259 -27.11 -3.15 -8.33
N ILE A 260 -27.38 -1.86 -8.16
CA ILE A 260 -26.60 -0.75 -8.73
C ILE A 260 -25.21 -0.66 -8.11
N LEU A 261 -25.10 -0.72 -6.77
CA LEU A 261 -23.81 -0.76 -6.07
C LEU A 261 -22.94 -1.93 -6.55
N ALA A 262 -23.52 -3.10 -6.82
CA ALA A 262 -22.82 -4.25 -7.34
C ALA A 262 -22.34 -4.06 -8.81
N LEU A 263 -23.05 -3.28 -9.63
CA LEU A 263 -22.55 -2.88 -10.95
C LEU A 263 -21.42 -1.85 -10.86
N ARG A 264 -21.54 -0.82 -9.98
CA ARG A 264 -20.47 0.16 -9.69
C ARG A 264 -19.17 -0.56 -9.29
N ASN A 265 -19.27 -1.56 -8.40
CA ASN A 265 -18.15 -2.38 -7.92
C ASN A 265 -17.73 -3.52 -8.87
N LYS A 266 -18.23 -3.54 -10.12
CA LYS A 266 -17.84 -4.50 -11.17
C LYS A 266 -18.12 -5.97 -10.79
N LYS A 267 -19.26 -6.22 -10.12
CA LYS A 267 -19.76 -7.56 -9.68
C LYS A 267 -21.10 -7.94 -10.35
N PRO A 268 -21.18 -8.05 -11.69
CA PRO A 268 -22.44 -8.33 -12.40
C PRO A 268 -23.09 -9.67 -12.01
N SER A 269 -22.33 -10.66 -11.51
CA SER A 269 -22.89 -11.91 -10.98
C SER A 269 -23.71 -11.71 -9.70
N LEU A 270 -23.32 -10.76 -8.84
CA LEU A 270 -24.11 -10.37 -7.67
C LEU A 270 -25.36 -9.59 -8.10
N SER A 271 -25.23 -8.67 -9.06
CA SER A 271 -26.38 -8.00 -9.66
C SER A 271 -27.38 -9.00 -10.26
N LYS A 272 -26.93 -10.03 -11.01
CA LYS A 272 -27.79 -11.12 -11.50
C LYS A 272 -28.49 -11.87 -10.35
N TYR A 273 -27.78 -12.19 -9.27
CA TYR A 273 -28.37 -12.84 -8.10
C TYR A 273 -29.45 -12.00 -7.41
N LEU A 274 -29.30 -10.67 -7.39
CA LEU A 274 -30.21 -9.76 -6.68
C LEU A 274 -31.57 -9.56 -7.39
N ILE A 275 -31.67 -9.84 -8.69
CA ILE A 275 -32.90 -9.63 -9.49
C ILE A 275 -34.12 -10.35 -8.90
N LYS A 276 -33.95 -11.52 -8.27
CA LYS A 276 -35.06 -12.26 -7.65
C LYS A 276 -35.73 -11.53 -6.47
N TYR A 277 -35.05 -10.56 -5.86
CA TYR A 277 -35.56 -9.73 -4.75
C TYR A 277 -36.16 -8.39 -5.22
N LEU A 278 -36.13 -8.12 -6.54
CA LEU A 278 -36.77 -6.94 -7.13
C LEU A 278 -38.27 -7.18 -7.36
N SER A 279 -39.03 -6.08 -7.45
CA SER A 279 -40.44 -6.06 -7.86
C SER A 279 -40.63 -6.68 -9.26
N LYS A 280 -41.85 -7.13 -9.60
CA LYS A 280 -42.13 -7.71 -10.93
C LYS A 280 -41.71 -6.77 -12.09
N PRO A 281 -42.03 -5.46 -12.08
CA PRO A 281 -41.56 -4.53 -13.12
C PRO A 281 -40.02 -4.35 -13.14
N ASP A 282 -39.40 -4.13 -11.98
CA ASP A 282 -37.95 -3.84 -11.88
C ASP A 282 -37.07 -4.97 -12.42
N ARG A 283 -37.55 -6.23 -12.40
CA ARG A 283 -36.85 -7.38 -12.99
C ARG A 283 -36.60 -7.21 -14.49
N LYS A 284 -37.52 -6.57 -15.24
CA LYS A 284 -37.33 -6.30 -16.68
C LYS A 284 -36.24 -5.24 -16.89
N THR A 285 -36.30 -4.17 -16.10
CA THR A 285 -35.34 -3.05 -16.11
C THR A 285 -33.93 -3.50 -15.70
N ALA A 286 -33.80 -4.31 -14.65
CA ALA A 286 -32.51 -4.85 -14.20
C ALA A 286 -31.89 -5.85 -15.19
N ASN A 287 -32.69 -6.68 -15.87
CA ASN A 287 -32.14 -7.53 -16.93
C ASN A 287 -31.61 -6.69 -18.12
N ARG A 288 -32.30 -5.60 -18.49
CA ARG A 288 -31.79 -4.62 -19.47
C ARG A 288 -30.49 -3.95 -18.98
N GLY A 289 -30.42 -3.57 -17.71
CA GLY A 289 -29.19 -3.03 -17.10
C GLY A 289 -28.01 -3.99 -17.13
N LEU A 290 -28.22 -5.30 -16.92
CA LEU A 290 -27.19 -6.32 -17.08
C LEU A 290 -26.77 -6.56 -18.54
N PHE A 291 -27.66 -6.34 -19.50
CA PHE A 291 -27.31 -6.33 -20.92
C PHE A 291 -26.42 -5.12 -21.23
N LEU A 292 -26.86 -3.92 -20.87
CA LEU A 292 -26.12 -2.66 -21.07
C LEU A 292 -24.76 -2.63 -20.34
N TYR A 293 -24.62 -3.28 -19.19
CA TYR A 293 -23.32 -3.42 -18.52
C TYR A 293 -22.28 -4.25 -19.32
N ARG A 294 -22.76 -5.11 -20.23
CA ARG A 294 -21.92 -5.85 -21.19
C ARG A 294 -21.80 -5.11 -22.52
N HIS A 295 -22.90 -4.48 -22.96
CA HIS A 295 -23.07 -3.81 -24.24
C HIS A 295 -23.41 -2.33 -24.07
N PRO A 296 -22.52 -1.52 -23.45
CA PRO A 296 -22.81 -0.12 -23.18
C PRO A 296 -22.95 0.73 -24.45
N GLU A 297 -22.42 0.24 -25.57
CA GLU A 297 -22.64 0.80 -26.91
C GLU A 297 -24.12 0.79 -27.36
N LYS A 298 -25.01 0.04 -26.69
CA LYS A 298 -26.45 -0.03 -26.98
C LYS A 298 -27.30 0.87 -26.07
N ILE A 299 -26.74 1.98 -25.59
CA ILE A 299 -27.36 2.86 -24.58
C ILE A 299 -28.75 3.40 -24.96
N ALA A 300 -29.03 3.56 -26.26
CA ALA A 300 -30.34 3.94 -26.80
C ALA A 300 -31.48 2.92 -26.53
N LEU A 301 -31.18 1.75 -25.95
CA LEU A 301 -32.20 0.83 -25.45
C LEU A 301 -32.81 1.28 -24.10
N LEU A 302 -32.26 2.30 -23.44
CA LEU A 302 -32.93 2.95 -22.31
C LEU A 302 -34.13 3.78 -22.83
N THR A 303 -35.22 3.79 -22.07
CA THR A 303 -36.26 4.83 -22.25
C THR A 303 -35.78 6.12 -21.57
N HIS A 304 -36.47 7.24 -21.82
CA HIS A 304 -36.09 8.55 -21.29
C HIS A 304 -35.93 8.55 -19.74
N ALA A 305 -35.09 9.47 -19.25
CA ALA A 305 -34.39 9.32 -17.98
C ALA A 305 -35.21 9.70 -16.73
N ASP A 306 -36.48 10.07 -16.91
CA ASP A 306 -37.40 10.66 -15.93
C ASP A 306 -37.61 9.78 -14.68
N ASN A 307 -37.43 8.47 -14.82
CA ASN A 307 -37.41 7.53 -13.72
C ASN A 307 -35.98 7.36 -13.17
N LYS A 308 -35.80 7.61 -11.86
CA LYS A 308 -34.56 7.34 -11.09
C LYS A 308 -33.86 6.04 -11.48
N LYS A 309 -34.60 4.96 -11.70
CA LYS A 309 -34.06 3.62 -12.05
C LYS A 309 -33.50 3.56 -13.48
N GLN A 310 -34.00 4.38 -14.42
CA GLN A 310 -33.38 4.54 -15.74
C GLN A 310 -32.12 5.42 -15.66
N ASN A 311 -32.14 6.51 -14.89
CA ASN A 311 -30.96 7.36 -14.65
C ASN A 311 -29.81 6.58 -13.96
N ASP A 312 -30.13 5.76 -12.95
CA ASP A 312 -29.20 4.80 -12.33
C ASP A 312 -28.52 3.92 -13.40
N LEU A 313 -29.29 3.37 -14.36
CA LEU A 313 -28.73 2.55 -15.45
C LEU A 313 -27.95 3.38 -16.49
N LEU A 314 -28.40 4.59 -16.81
CA LEU A 314 -27.72 5.52 -17.73
C LEU A 314 -26.30 5.81 -17.23
N GLN A 315 -26.17 6.20 -15.96
CA GLN A 315 -24.87 6.48 -15.33
C GLN A 315 -23.94 5.27 -15.37
N ILE A 316 -24.45 4.09 -14.98
CA ILE A 316 -23.69 2.84 -15.00
C ILE A 316 -23.25 2.50 -16.42
N THR A 317 -24.10 2.73 -17.41
CA THR A 317 -23.84 2.43 -18.82
C THR A 317 -22.80 3.39 -19.40
N LEU A 318 -22.83 4.68 -19.06
CA LEU A 318 -21.84 5.68 -19.49
C LEU A 318 -20.45 5.44 -18.90
N HIS A 319 -20.33 5.27 -17.57
CA HIS A 319 -19.04 4.86 -16.96
C HIS A 319 -18.52 3.56 -17.58
N ARG A 320 -19.42 2.62 -17.92
CA ARG A 320 -19.04 1.36 -18.56
C ARG A 320 -18.64 1.52 -20.03
N LEU A 321 -19.26 2.46 -20.76
CA LEU A 321 -18.92 2.84 -22.13
C LEU A 321 -17.52 3.45 -22.16
N ILE A 322 -17.30 4.52 -21.42
CA ILE A 322 -16.04 5.28 -21.34
C ILE A 322 -14.85 4.34 -21.04
N GLN A 323 -15.03 3.40 -20.11
CA GLN A 323 -13.98 2.42 -19.76
C GLN A 323 -13.77 1.34 -20.85
N LYS A 324 -14.83 0.82 -21.48
CA LYS A 324 -14.78 -0.30 -22.46
C LYS A 324 -14.41 0.19 -23.87
N ASN A 325 -15.13 1.19 -24.36
CA ASN A 325 -15.01 1.79 -25.69
C ASN A 325 -15.10 3.33 -25.55
N PRO A 326 -13.99 4.01 -25.21
CA PRO A 326 -13.95 5.47 -25.09
C PRO A 326 -14.16 6.18 -26.43
N GLU A 327 -13.76 5.56 -27.54
CA GLU A 327 -13.97 6.12 -28.88
C GLU A 327 -15.46 6.35 -29.15
N LYS A 328 -16.30 5.33 -28.96
CA LYS A 328 -17.75 5.44 -29.09
C LYS A 328 -18.39 6.35 -28.04
N ALA A 329 -17.73 6.56 -26.91
CA ALA A 329 -18.15 7.57 -25.93
C ALA A 329 -17.99 9.01 -26.46
N THR A 330 -16.99 9.29 -27.32
CA THR A 330 -16.82 10.62 -27.94
C THR A 330 -17.98 11.00 -28.86
N GLU A 331 -18.70 10.01 -29.41
CA GLU A 331 -19.90 10.23 -30.23
C GLU A 331 -21.17 10.31 -29.38
N LEU A 332 -21.32 9.39 -28.41
CA LEU A 332 -22.57 9.22 -27.67
C LEU A 332 -22.78 10.26 -26.57
N ILE A 333 -21.73 10.78 -25.93
CA ILE A 333 -21.89 11.83 -24.91
C ILE A 333 -22.46 13.12 -25.53
N PRO A 334 -21.91 13.70 -26.62
CA PRO A 334 -22.49 14.90 -27.25
C PRO A 334 -23.88 14.68 -27.86
N LEU A 335 -24.24 13.44 -28.23
CA LEU A 335 -25.61 13.10 -28.63
C LEU A 335 -26.57 13.20 -27.42
N LEU A 336 -26.24 12.52 -26.32
CA LEU A 336 -27.06 12.46 -25.11
C LEU A 336 -27.18 13.82 -24.41
N THR A 337 -26.14 14.65 -24.45
CA THR A 337 -26.18 16.06 -24.02
C THR A 337 -27.21 16.85 -24.84
N ARG A 338 -27.15 16.79 -26.18
CA ARG A 338 -28.11 17.50 -27.06
C ARG A 338 -29.55 16.99 -26.95
N GLN A 339 -29.75 15.77 -26.46
CA GLN A 339 -31.06 15.19 -26.18
C GLN A 339 -31.56 15.49 -24.75
N ASN A 340 -30.83 16.28 -23.95
CA ASN A 340 -31.12 16.59 -22.54
C ASN A 340 -31.18 15.36 -21.60
N TRP A 341 -30.52 14.25 -21.96
CA TRP A 341 -30.44 13.05 -21.09
C TRP A 341 -29.46 13.22 -19.91
N LEU A 342 -28.67 14.30 -19.89
CA LEU A 342 -27.58 14.54 -18.94
C LEU A 342 -27.62 15.99 -18.43
N SER A 343 -27.51 16.18 -17.13
CA SER A 343 -27.28 17.52 -16.55
C SER A 343 -25.87 18.02 -16.86
N ASN A 344 -25.64 19.34 -16.85
CA ASN A 344 -24.31 19.94 -17.05
C ASN A 344 -23.25 19.32 -16.11
N THR A 345 -23.63 19.04 -14.86
CA THR A 345 -22.78 18.35 -13.86
C THR A 345 -22.45 16.90 -14.22
N GLN A 346 -23.36 16.17 -14.88
CA GLN A 346 -23.07 14.85 -15.44
C GLN A 346 -22.18 14.97 -16.68
N VAL A 347 -22.44 15.92 -17.58
CA VAL A 347 -21.66 16.14 -18.80
C VAL A 347 -20.20 16.43 -18.48
N ALA A 348 -19.92 17.37 -17.56
CA ALA A 348 -18.55 17.69 -17.13
C ALA A 348 -17.83 16.48 -16.52
N SER A 349 -18.53 15.70 -15.67
CA SER A 349 -17.99 14.47 -15.06
C SER A 349 -17.63 13.40 -16.10
N TYR A 350 -18.48 13.20 -17.12
CA TYR A 350 -18.22 12.24 -18.20
C TYR A 350 -17.17 12.75 -19.20
N GLN A 351 -17.09 14.06 -19.44
CA GLN A 351 -15.99 14.68 -20.20
C GLN A 351 -14.65 14.48 -19.49
N GLU A 352 -14.57 14.68 -18.18
CA GLU A 352 -13.37 14.46 -17.36
C GLU A 352 -12.92 12.99 -17.37
N GLU A 353 -13.83 12.04 -17.12
CA GLU A 353 -13.49 10.60 -17.16
C GLU A 353 -13.01 10.19 -18.56
N LEU A 354 -13.69 10.66 -19.61
CA LEU A 354 -13.34 10.33 -20.98
C LEU A 354 -12.01 10.96 -21.41
N ALA A 355 -11.81 12.26 -21.19
CA ALA A 355 -10.55 12.96 -21.44
C ALA A 355 -9.38 12.27 -20.73
N THR A 356 -9.58 11.87 -19.47
CA THR A 356 -8.60 11.13 -18.68
C THR A 356 -8.22 9.81 -19.35
N ILE A 357 -9.20 9.02 -19.82
CA ILE A 357 -8.92 7.73 -20.48
C ILE A 357 -8.30 7.92 -21.86
N LEU A 358 -8.77 8.88 -22.65
CA LEU A 358 -8.22 9.17 -23.98
C LEU A 358 -6.75 9.60 -23.87
N ALA A 359 -6.42 10.50 -22.94
CA ALA A 359 -5.06 10.99 -22.72
C ALA A 359 -4.12 9.92 -22.15
N VAL A 360 -4.59 9.10 -21.19
CA VAL A 360 -3.81 7.95 -20.68
C VAL A 360 -3.55 6.90 -21.76
N ARG A 361 -4.37 6.84 -22.82
CA ARG A 361 -4.16 5.98 -24.00
C ARG A 361 -3.49 6.68 -25.18
N PHE A 362 -3.18 7.98 -25.09
CA PHE A 362 -2.68 8.83 -26.19
C PHE A 362 -3.54 8.77 -27.47
N HIS A 363 -4.86 8.63 -27.30
CA HIS A 363 -5.81 8.61 -28.40
C HIS A 363 -5.82 9.97 -29.15
N PRO A 364 -5.99 10.03 -30.48
CA PRO A 364 -5.94 11.29 -31.24
C PRO A 364 -6.85 12.40 -30.69
N LYS A 365 -8.10 12.07 -30.33
CA LYS A 365 -9.07 12.98 -29.70
C LYS A 365 -8.76 13.40 -28.25
N ALA A 366 -7.66 12.94 -27.64
CA ALA A 366 -7.36 13.23 -26.23
C ALA A 366 -7.24 14.74 -25.95
N GLU A 367 -6.61 15.49 -26.84
CA GLU A 367 -6.40 16.93 -26.66
C GLU A 367 -7.68 17.75 -26.76
N GLU A 368 -8.58 17.39 -27.69
CA GLU A 368 -9.92 17.96 -27.82
C GLU A 368 -10.69 17.79 -26.49
N TRP A 369 -10.72 16.57 -25.97
CA TRP A 369 -11.49 16.24 -24.76
C TRP A 369 -10.85 16.79 -23.48
N LEU A 370 -9.51 16.88 -23.41
CA LEU A 370 -8.83 17.59 -22.32
C LEU A 370 -9.20 19.08 -22.32
N LYS A 371 -9.16 19.78 -23.47
CA LYS A 371 -9.56 21.19 -23.57
C LYS A 371 -11.01 21.43 -23.15
N LEU A 372 -11.92 20.50 -23.49
CA LEU A 372 -13.32 20.55 -23.03
C LEU A 372 -13.41 20.38 -21.50
N ALA A 373 -12.83 19.31 -20.95
CA ALA A 373 -12.94 18.97 -19.53
C ALA A 373 -12.21 19.96 -18.59
N ASN A 374 -11.12 20.58 -19.04
CA ASN A 374 -10.28 21.47 -18.22
C ASN A 374 -10.74 22.95 -18.28
N ARG A 375 -11.77 23.29 -19.09
CA ARG A 375 -12.18 24.68 -19.39
C ARG A 375 -12.75 25.43 -18.19
N GLU A 376 -13.64 24.80 -17.43
CA GLU A 376 -14.43 25.47 -16.38
C GLU A 376 -13.92 25.19 -14.96
N ASN A 377 -13.15 24.10 -14.79
CA ASN A 377 -12.64 23.65 -13.49
C ASN A 377 -11.27 22.99 -13.70
N PRO A 378 -10.17 23.79 -13.75
CA PRO A 378 -8.86 23.28 -14.09
C PRO A 378 -8.34 22.33 -13.02
N LYS A 379 -8.19 21.05 -13.38
CA LYS A 379 -7.86 19.98 -12.42
C LYS A 379 -6.41 19.54 -12.54
N PRO A 380 -5.67 19.38 -11.41
CA PRO A 380 -4.25 19.07 -11.46
C PRO A 380 -3.82 17.82 -12.24
N ILE A 381 -4.74 16.85 -12.40
CA ILE A 381 -4.52 15.65 -13.23
C ILE A 381 -4.75 15.90 -14.73
N LEU A 382 -5.63 16.82 -15.10
CA LEU A 382 -5.89 17.18 -16.49
C LEU A 382 -4.71 17.98 -17.07
N ASP A 383 -4.16 18.95 -16.33
CA ASP A 383 -2.93 19.65 -16.74
C ASP A 383 -1.75 18.67 -16.94
N GLU A 384 -1.60 17.71 -16.01
CA GLU A 384 -0.60 16.66 -16.09
C GLU A 384 -0.77 15.76 -17.33
N LEU A 385 -2.01 15.58 -17.79
CA LEU A 385 -2.34 14.80 -18.99
C LEU A 385 -2.23 15.62 -20.27
N GLU A 386 -2.52 16.93 -20.25
CA GLU A 386 -2.21 17.85 -21.35
C GLU A 386 -0.69 17.90 -21.59
N ILE A 387 0.12 18.10 -20.54
CA ILE A 387 1.58 18.13 -20.65
C ILE A 387 2.10 16.78 -21.14
N ARG A 388 1.58 15.64 -20.65
CA ARG A 388 1.98 14.31 -21.18
C ARG A 388 1.55 14.06 -22.61
N THR A 389 0.41 14.59 -23.05
CA THR A 389 -0.05 14.47 -24.43
C THR A 389 0.87 15.29 -25.35
N ALA A 390 1.24 16.51 -24.94
CA ALA A 390 2.21 17.34 -25.65
C ALA A 390 3.61 16.70 -25.68
N LEU A 391 4.07 16.10 -24.56
CA LEU A 391 5.34 15.35 -24.49
C LEU A 391 5.34 14.14 -25.44
N ARG A 392 4.27 13.33 -25.47
CA ARG A 392 4.17 12.17 -26.38
C ARG A 392 4.24 12.56 -27.85
N LYS A 393 3.82 13.79 -28.19
CA LYS A 393 3.89 14.38 -29.52
C LYS A 393 5.16 15.21 -29.79
N LEU A 394 6.04 15.37 -28.80
CA LEU A 394 7.23 16.26 -28.84
C LEU A 394 6.90 17.75 -29.13
N GLU A 395 5.73 18.23 -28.69
CA GLU A 395 5.27 19.62 -28.87
C GLU A 395 5.98 20.58 -27.86
N TRP A 396 7.31 20.67 -27.89
CA TRP A 396 8.13 21.27 -26.82
C TRP A 396 7.73 22.70 -26.41
N LYS A 397 7.39 23.59 -27.35
CA LYS A 397 6.90 24.96 -27.05
C LYS A 397 5.66 24.95 -26.15
N LYS A 398 4.74 24.01 -26.37
CA LYS A 398 3.50 23.82 -25.61
C LYS A 398 3.74 23.09 -24.29
N VAL A 399 4.69 22.15 -24.26
CA VAL A 399 5.17 21.52 -23.01
C VAL A 399 5.72 22.59 -22.06
N TYR A 400 6.63 23.44 -22.53
CA TYR A 400 7.20 24.55 -21.75
C TYR A 400 6.10 25.50 -21.24
N ALA A 401 5.26 26.01 -22.15
CA ALA A 401 4.18 26.94 -21.81
C ALA A 401 3.18 26.38 -20.79
N LYS A 402 2.83 25.09 -20.87
CA LYS A 402 1.94 24.44 -19.91
C LYS A 402 2.60 24.12 -18.56
N ILE A 403 3.93 23.96 -18.52
CA ILE A 403 4.66 23.75 -17.26
C ILE A 403 4.82 25.07 -16.50
N ILE A 404 5.20 26.17 -17.15
CA ILE A 404 5.33 27.47 -16.47
C ILE A 404 3.99 28.05 -16.00
N ALA A 405 2.86 27.54 -16.52
CA ALA A 405 1.51 27.85 -16.06
C ALA A 405 1.03 26.94 -14.89
N LEU A 406 1.87 26.04 -14.37
CA LEU A 406 1.54 25.27 -13.16
C LEU A 406 1.73 26.16 -11.91
N PRO A 407 0.85 26.06 -10.90
CA PRO A 407 1.08 26.68 -9.59
C PRO A 407 2.40 26.22 -8.96
N ASP A 408 3.06 27.10 -8.21
CA ASP A 408 4.39 26.90 -7.61
C ASP A 408 4.53 25.58 -6.85
N SER A 409 3.48 25.20 -6.10
CA SER A 409 3.41 23.94 -5.34
C SER A 409 3.51 22.67 -6.19
N ARG A 410 3.31 22.79 -7.52
CA ARG A 410 3.62 21.76 -8.52
C ARG A 410 4.89 22.11 -9.29
N LEU A 411 5.02 23.33 -9.80
CA LEU A 411 6.15 23.77 -10.62
C LEU A 411 7.51 23.50 -9.95
N ASN A 412 7.61 23.74 -8.64
CA ASN A 412 8.85 23.59 -7.86
C ASN A 412 9.18 22.14 -7.46
N SER A 413 8.41 21.15 -7.95
CA SER A 413 8.75 19.73 -7.77
C SER A 413 9.80 19.27 -8.80
N ASP A 414 10.71 18.36 -8.40
CA ASP A 414 11.81 17.86 -9.24
C ASP A 414 11.40 17.46 -10.66
N ARG A 415 10.20 16.88 -10.77
CA ARG A 415 9.60 16.44 -12.02
C ARG A 415 9.35 17.58 -13.00
N TRP A 416 8.75 18.66 -12.51
CA TRP A 416 8.33 19.77 -13.35
C TRP A 416 9.47 20.77 -13.56
N GLN A 417 10.41 20.88 -12.62
CA GLN A 417 11.71 21.52 -12.84
C GLN A 417 12.52 20.82 -13.95
N TYR A 418 12.60 19.47 -13.94
CA TYR A 418 13.25 18.71 -15.02
C TYR A 418 12.57 18.97 -16.37
N TRP A 419 11.24 18.84 -16.43
CA TRP A 419 10.52 18.99 -17.70
C TRP A 419 10.45 20.44 -18.19
N LYS A 420 10.56 21.45 -17.31
CA LYS A 420 10.78 22.86 -17.68
C LYS A 420 12.10 22.98 -18.45
N ALA A 421 13.22 22.62 -17.80
CA ALA A 421 14.56 22.76 -18.37
C ALA A 421 14.72 21.93 -19.66
N ARG A 422 14.21 20.69 -19.67
CA ARG A 422 14.20 19.80 -20.84
C ARG A 422 13.41 20.39 -22.01
N ALA A 423 12.27 21.04 -21.75
CA ALA A 423 11.50 21.70 -22.80
C ALA A 423 12.15 23.03 -23.26
N SER A 424 12.82 23.74 -22.36
CA SER A 424 13.58 24.97 -22.60
C SER A 424 14.75 24.75 -23.58
N GLU A 425 15.57 23.72 -23.31
CA GLU A 425 16.64 23.23 -24.19
C GLU A 425 16.11 22.90 -25.59
N GLN A 426 14.98 22.20 -25.70
CA GLN A 426 14.38 21.79 -26.97
C GLN A 426 13.66 22.91 -27.74
N ILE A 427 13.57 24.12 -27.18
CA ILE A 427 13.10 25.32 -27.89
C ILE A 427 14.21 26.35 -28.12
N GLY A 428 15.48 25.97 -27.90
CA GLY A 428 16.64 26.81 -28.20
C GLY A 428 16.95 27.89 -27.17
N ARG A 429 16.48 27.75 -25.92
CA ARG A 429 16.89 28.61 -24.80
C ARG A 429 18.21 28.13 -24.20
N SER A 430 18.97 29.06 -23.59
CA SER A 430 20.25 28.72 -22.98
C SER A 430 20.08 27.79 -21.77
N PRO A 431 20.75 26.62 -21.73
CA PRO A 431 20.68 25.74 -20.57
C PRO A 431 21.23 26.35 -19.27
N ASP A 432 22.05 27.41 -19.35
CA ASP A 432 22.57 28.12 -18.17
C ASP A 432 21.55 29.08 -17.53
N GLU A 433 20.43 29.39 -18.19
CA GLU A 433 19.28 30.08 -17.57
C GLU A 433 18.48 29.14 -16.65
N ASP A 434 18.50 27.84 -16.92
CA ASP A 434 17.75 26.82 -16.17
C ASP A 434 18.59 26.21 -15.03
N ILE A 435 18.80 27.02 -13.99
CA ILE A 435 19.35 26.66 -12.65
C ILE A 435 18.85 25.27 -12.19
N SER A 436 17.57 24.98 -12.48
CA SER A 436 16.90 23.70 -12.31
C SER A 436 17.78 22.47 -12.60
N TYR A 437 18.54 22.40 -13.70
CA TYR A 437 19.36 21.21 -13.99
C TYR A 437 20.51 21.03 -13.00
N ARG A 438 21.16 22.12 -12.59
CA ARG A 438 22.30 22.13 -11.66
C ARG A 438 21.88 21.79 -10.23
N GLU A 439 20.68 22.21 -9.82
CA GLU A 439 20.06 21.83 -8.54
C GLU A 439 19.60 20.37 -8.54
N LEU A 440 18.87 19.94 -9.57
CA LEU A 440 18.37 18.56 -9.66
C LEU A 440 19.49 17.53 -9.72
N ALA A 441 20.63 17.86 -10.35
CA ALA A 441 21.83 17.02 -10.34
C ALA A 441 22.40 16.75 -8.92
N GLN A 442 21.90 17.41 -7.87
CA GLN A 442 22.20 17.09 -6.46
C GLN A 442 21.25 16.02 -5.88
N ASN A 443 20.01 15.94 -6.37
CA ASN A 443 18.96 15.08 -5.81
C ASN A 443 19.13 13.60 -6.19
N ARG A 444 18.95 12.70 -5.22
CA ARG A 444 19.08 11.22 -5.39
C ARG A 444 17.72 10.58 -5.71
N ASN A 445 17.10 11.03 -6.79
CA ASN A 445 15.88 10.47 -7.39
C ASN A 445 16.02 10.38 -8.92
N PHE A 446 14.98 9.89 -9.62
CA PHE A 446 14.96 9.71 -11.08
C PHE A 446 15.30 10.97 -11.88
N TYR A 447 14.76 12.15 -11.54
CA TYR A 447 15.01 13.37 -12.33
C TYR A 447 16.40 13.93 -12.07
N GLY A 448 16.90 13.81 -10.85
CA GLY A 448 18.30 14.12 -10.55
C GLY A 448 19.29 13.14 -11.20
N TYR A 449 18.89 11.89 -11.41
CA TYR A 449 19.65 10.92 -12.22
C TYR A 449 19.69 11.33 -13.70
N LEU A 450 18.54 11.69 -14.30
CA LEU A 450 18.49 12.18 -15.68
C LEU A 450 19.32 13.47 -15.86
N SER A 451 19.28 14.38 -14.88
CA SER A 451 20.02 15.66 -14.92
C SER A 451 21.54 15.46 -14.98
N ARG A 452 22.08 14.49 -14.21
CA ARG A 452 23.51 14.11 -14.26
C ARG A 452 23.94 13.47 -15.57
N ASN A 453 23.03 12.74 -16.23
CA ASN A 453 23.26 12.02 -17.47
C ASN A 453 22.79 12.80 -18.71
N SER A 454 22.61 14.13 -18.57
CA SER A 454 22.32 15.02 -19.68
C SER A 454 23.53 15.13 -20.62
N ASN A 455 23.25 15.33 -21.91
CA ASN A 455 24.28 15.42 -22.95
C ASN A 455 25.02 16.78 -22.93
N ASN A 456 24.62 17.71 -22.06
CA ASN A 456 25.25 19.01 -21.91
C ASN A 456 26.55 18.89 -21.09
N ALA A 457 27.67 19.31 -21.70
CA ALA A 457 29.00 19.28 -21.10
C ALA A 457 29.04 19.93 -19.70
N SER A 458 28.36 21.07 -19.51
CA SER A 458 28.31 21.85 -18.26
C SER A 458 27.70 21.12 -17.06
N PHE A 459 26.92 20.06 -17.28
CA PHE A 459 26.27 19.27 -16.22
C PHE A 459 26.75 17.81 -16.17
N SER A 460 27.27 17.28 -17.28
CA SER A 460 27.71 15.89 -17.48
C SER A 460 28.79 15.36 -16.52
N ASN A 461 29.39 16.24 -15.70
CA ASN A 461 30.51 15.93 -14.80
C ASN A 461 30.24 16.27 -13.32
N ILE A 462 28.98 16.52 -12.91
CA ILE A 462 28.62 16.73 -11.49
C ILE A 462 28.70 15.40 -10.71
N LYS A 463 29.93 14.96 -10.44
CA LYS A 463 30.25 13.85 -9.55
C LYS A 463 30.00 14.28 -8.11
N LYS A 464 29.01 13.67 -7.44
CA LYS A 464 28.94 13.67 -5.97
C LYS A 464 28.92 12.22 -5.48
N PRO A 465 30.01 11.71 -4.88
CA PRO A 465 30.10 10.35 -4.34
C PRO A 465 29.03 10.04 -3.27
N LEU A 466 29.04 8.80 -2.77
CA LEU A 466 28.28 8.33 -1.60
C LEU A 466 28.51 9.11 -0.29
N THR A 467 29.37 10.13 -0.28
CA THR A 467 29.55 11.04 0.87
C THR A 467 28.18 11.51 1.39
N PRO A 468 27.82 11.23 2.65
CA PRO A 468 26.50 11.51 3.17
C PRO A 468 26.12 12.98 2.99
N HIS A 469 24.90 13.23 2.52
CA HIS A 469 24.37 14.58 2.52
C HIS A 469 24.12 15.00 3.97
N GLN A 470 25.03 15.81 4.52
CA GLN A 470 24.97 16.40 5.87
C GLN A 470 23.87 17.48 5.94
N THR A 471 22.63 17.06 5.70
CA THR A 471 21.45 17.93 5.66
C THR A 471 20.30 17.26 6.43
N GLY A 472 19.85 17.91 7.49
CA GLY A 472 18.60 17.59 8.20
C GLY A 472 18.75 16.84 9.54
N VAL A 473 19.77 16.00 9.72
CA VAL A 473 20.05 15.34 11.02
C VAL A 473 21.55 15.37 11.34
N THR A 474 22.01 16.50 11.87
CA THR A 474 23.31 16.62 12.54
C THR A 474 23.31 15.77 13.82
N GLY A 475 24.03 14.63 13.81
CA GLY A 475 24.20 13.79 15.01
C GLY A 475 24.37 12.28 14.79
N VAL A 476 23.98 11.74 13.62
CA VAL A 476 24.02 10.28 13.36
C VAL A 476 24.94 9.92 12.19
N THR A 477 26.11 10.56 12.18
CA THR A 477 27.32 10.09 11.48
C THR A 477 28.44 10.01 12.51
N GLY A 478 28.78 8.79 12.93
CA GLY A 478 29.61 8.54 14.12
C GLY A 478 28.79 8.03 15.32
N VAL A 479 29.40 7.15 16.13
CA VAL A 479 28.80 6.65 17.37
C VAL A 479 29.19 7.60 18.51
N THR A 480 28.37 8.63 18.73
CA THR A 480 28.46 9.47 19.92
C THR A 480 28.06 8.69 21.18
N GLY A 481 28.44 9.14 22.37
CA GLY A 481 28.03 8.51 23.63
C GLY A 481 26.50 8.42 23.79
N VAL A 482 25.77 9.43 23.29
CA VAL A 482 24.30 9.45 23.23
C VAL A 482 23.75 8.28 22.41
N ASN A 483 24.34 8.02 21.23
CA ASN A 483 23.95 6.89 20.37
C ASN A 483 24.18 5.53 21.07
N VAL A 484 25.15 5.42 21.99
CA VAL A 484 25.36 4.19 22.79
C VAL A 484 24.27 4.03 23.86
N ALA A 485 23.98 5.08 24.63
CA ALA A 485 22.95 5.04 25.68
C ALA A 485 21.55 4.73 25.10
N LEU A 486 21.16 5.43 24.03
CA LEU A 486 19.87 5.22 23.36
C LEU A 486 19.76 3.81 22.74
N ARG A 487 20.87 3.26 22.22
CA ARG A 487 20.94 1.87 21.74
C ARG A 487 20.74 0.86 22.87
N GLN A 488 21.34 1.06 24.04
CA GLN A 488 21.12 0.17 25.19
C GLN A 488 19.68 0.27 25.71
N GLN A 489 19.09 1.48 25.75
CA GLN A 489 17.67 1.66 26.09
C GLN A 489 16.76 0.87 25.11
N LEU A 490 17.03 0.94 23.81
CA LEU A 490 16.29 0.19 22.78
C LEU A 490 16.45 -1.33 22.91
N LEU A 491 17.68 -1.82 23.10
CA LEU A 491 17.95 -3.23 23.42
C LEU A 491 17.27 -3.67 24.73
N GLY A 492 17.05 -2.74 25.66
CA GLY A 492 16.29 -2.94 26.89
C GLY A 492 14.79 -3.19 26.67
N GLN A 493 14.19 -2.64 25.60
CA GLN A 493 12.74 -2.69 25.38
C GLN A 493 12.22 -4.11 25.13
N ALA A 494 11.11 -4.45 25.78
CA ALA A 494 10.52 -5.79 25.69
C ALA A 494 10.13 -6.18 24.26
N GLY A 495 9.60 -5.26 23.45
CA GLY A 495 9.25 -5.53 22.05
C GLY A 495 10.46 -5.82 21.15
N ILE A 496 11.57 -5.10 21.36
CA ILE A 496 12.84 -5.34 20.66
C ILE A 496 13.44 -6.70 21.07
N LYS A 497 13.44 -7.02 22.37
CA LYS A 497 13.87 -8.33 22.89
C LYS A 497 13.05 -9.48 22.31
N ARG A 498 11.72 -9.38 22.29
CA ARG A 498 10.84 -10.40 21.71
C ARG A 498 11.02 -10.53 20.20
N ALA A 499 11.17 -9.41 19.48
CA ALA A 499 11.49 -9.45 18.05
C ALA A 499 12.80 -10.21 17.78
N ARG A 500 13.86 -9.96 18.57
CA ARG A 500 15.14 -10.68 18.44
C ARG A 500 15.00 -12.17 18.72
N GLU A 501 14.34 -12.57 19.80
CA GLU A 501 14.17 -13.99 20.14
C GLU A 501 13.32 -14.74 19.10
N PHE A 502 12.29 -14.10 18.53
CA PHE A 502 11.56 -14.67 17.39
C PHE A 502 12.43 -14.81 16.13
N LEU A 503 13.39 -13.90 15.86
CA LEU A 503 14.33 -14.06 14.76
C LEU A 503 15.27 -15.25 14.98
N VAL A 504 15.79 -15.43 16.19
CA VAL A 504 16.65 -16.58 16.55
C VAL A 504 15.89 -17.91 16.43
N LEU A 505 14.60 -17.92 16.79
CA LEU A 505 13.71 -19.08 16.58
C LEU A 505 13.17 -19.19 15.14
N GLY A 506 13.66 -18.41 14.18
CA GLY A 506 13.20 -18.43 12.78
C GLY A 506 11.76 -17.98 12.53
N GLN A 507 11.05 -17.49 13.56
CA GLN A 507 9.63 -17.10 13.53
C GLN A 507 9.46 -15.68 12.96
N GLN A 508 9.84 -15.53 11.69
CA GLN A 508 9.90 -14.26 10.95
C GLN A 508 8.60 -13.44 10.99
N VAL A 509 7.43 -14.08 10.96
CA VAL A 509 6.13 -13.39 10.98
C VAL A 509 5.86 -12.76 12.35
N GLU A 510 6.18 -13.47 13.43
CA GLU A 510 6.05 -13.01 14.82
C GLU A 510 7.10 -11.93 15.13
N ALA A 511 8.35 -12.12 14.71
CA ALA A 511 9.42 -11.14 14.86
C ALA A 511 9.06 -9.78 14.24
N ARG A 512 8.58 -9.77 12.99
CA ARG A 512 8.17 -8.53 12.31
C ARG A 512 6.92 -7.91 12.93
N ARG A 513 6.03 -8.73 13.53
CA ARG A 513 4.83 -8.22 14.24
C ARG A 513 5.22 -7.47 15.52
N GLU A 514 6.17 -7.99 16.29
CA GLU A 514 6.75 -7.29 17.44
C GLU A 514 7.50 -6.03 17.02
N TRP A 515 8.32 -6.13 15.96
CA TRP A 515 9.06 -5.00 15.42
C TRP A 515 8.13 -3.85 15.02
N PHE A 516 7.16 -4.08 14.14
CA PHE A 516 6.25 -3.02 13.66
C PHE A 516 5.33 -2.46 14.75
N PHE A 517 5.00 -3.24 15.78
CA PHE A 517 4.28 -2.74 16.94
C PHE A 517 5.16 -1.79 17.77
N THR A 518 6.42 -2.18 18.00
CA THR A 518 7.39 -1.37 18.76
C THR A 518 7.74 -0.08 18.01
N MET A 519 8.01 -0.15 16.70
CA MET A 519 8.36 1.04 15.89
C MET A 519 7.29 2.15 15.91
N ALA A 520 6.02 1.81 16.18
CA ALA A 520 4.94 2.77 16.23
C ALA A 520 5.05 3.75 17.42
N SER A 521 5.59 3.31 18.55
CA SER A 521 5.78 4.13 19.75
C SER A 521 7.16 4.81 19.83
N LEU A 522 8.07 4.52 18.91
CA LEU A 522 9.41 5.14 18.86
C LEU A 522 9.39 6.51 18.18
N ASN A 523 10.25 7.42 18.61
CA ASN A 523 10.55 8.68 17.92
C ASN A 523 11.46 8.46 16.68
N PRO A 524 11.71 9.47 15.82
CA PRO A 524 12.53 9.28 14.61
C PRO A 524 13.98 8.83 14.89
N GLU A 525 14.62 9.37 15.92
CA GLU A 525 15.99 9.03 16.32
C GLU A 525 16.09 7.56 16.77
N GLN A 526 15.17 7.12 17.63
CA GLN A 526 15.03 5.75 18.07
C GLN A 526 14.76 4.78 16.91
N ARG A 527 13.96 5.19 15.92
CA ARG A 527 13.73 4.42 14.69
C ARG A 527 15.00 4.30 13.84
N LEU A 528 15.88 5.31 13.84
CA LEU A 528 17.15 5.27 13.13
C LEU A 528 18.15 4.31 13.81
N ILE A 529 18.25 4.33 15.13
CA ILE A 529 19.05 3.34 15.89
C ILE A 529 18.46 1.92 15.73
N ALA A 530 17.13 1.78 15.71
CA ALA A 530 16.48 0.51 15.41
C ALA A 530 16.76 0.02 13.98
N ALA A 531 16.84 0.92 12.99
CA ALA A 531 17.24 0.55 11.63
C ALA A 531 18.67 -0.02 11.59
N GLN A 532 19.60 0.57 12.34
CA GLN A 532 20.97 0.05 12.51
C GLN A 532 20.99 -1.33 13.19
N LEU A 533 20.22 -1.54 14.26
CA LEU A 533 20.05 -2.88 14.89
C LEU A 533 19.51 -3.91 13.88
N ALA A 534 18.54 -3.53 13.05
CA ALA A 534 17.98 -4.42 12.03
C ALA A 534 18.97 -4.74 10.88
N LYS A 535 19.90 -3.84 10.54
CA LYS A 535 21.00 -4.11 9.62
C LYS A 535 21.96 -5.14 10.20
N GLU A 536 22.39 -4.96 11.45
CA GLU A 536 23.28 -5.88 12.16
C GLU A 536 22.66 -7.27 12.35
N TRP A 537 21.34 -7.37 12.50
CA TRP A 537 20.63 -8.65 12.59
C TRP A 537 20.42 -9.34 11.24
N ASN A 538 21.00 -8.81 10.15
CA ASN A 538 20.76 -9.23 8.77
C ASN A 538 19.26 -9.28 8.41
N MET A 539 18.53 -8.22 8.75
CA MET A 539 17.11 -8.05 8.43
C MET A 539 16.88 -6.82 7.54
N PRO A 540 17.23 -6.87 6.24
CA PRO A 540 17.23 -5.69 5.37
C PRO A 540 15.85 -5.03 5.29
N SER A 541 14.77 -5.82 5.17
CA SER A 541 13.38 -5.33 5.17
C SER A 541 13.02 -4.51 6.41
N LEU A 542 13.56 -4.86 7.58
CA LEU A 542 13.33 -4.12 8.82
C LEU A 542 14.17 -2.85 8.90
N SER A 543 15.44 -2.91 8.49
CA SER A 543 16.34 -1.74 8.41
C SER A 543 15.76 -0.66 7.49
N ILE A 544 15.38 -1.04 6.27
CA ILE A 544 14.82 -0.11 5.28
C ILE A 544 13.56 0.55 5.82
N ARG A 545 12.63 -0.23 6.40
CA ARG A 545 11.35 0.29 6.91
C ARG A 545 11.54 1.24 8.10
N ALA A 546 12.47 0.95 9.01
CA ALA A 546 12.76 1.79 10.17
C ALA A 546 13.51 3.08 9.78
N ALA A 547 14.48 3.02 8.85
CA ALA A 547 15.16 4.21 8.34
C ALA A 547 14.20 5.13 7.56
N ASN A 548 13.25 4.54 6.82
CA ASN A 548 12.21 5.29 6.12
C ASN A 548 11.21 5.95 7.09
N SER A 549 10.82 5.28 8.19
CA SER A 549 9.94 5.87 9.22
C SER A 549 10.65 6.81 10.21
N ALA A 550 11.98 6.92 10.11
CA ALA A 550 12.82 7.94 10.72
C ALA A 550 13.04 9.17 9.80
N ASN A 551 12.47 9.20 8.59
CA ASN A 551 12.75 10.20 7.55
C ASN A 551 14.25 10.34 7.18
N ALA A 552 15.07 9.32 7.43
CA ALA A 552 16.52 9.34 7.24
C ALA A 552 16.91 9.16 5.75
N PHE A 553 16.35 9.98 4.86
CA PHE A 553 16.40 9.77 3.42
C PHE A 553 17.81 9.78 2.83
N SER A 554 18.75 10.54 3.41
CA SER A 554 20.18 10.57 3.06
C SER A 554 20.99 9.38 3.61
N ASN A 555 20.45 8.55 4.50
CA ASN A 555 21.15 7.38 5.04
C ASN A 555 21.01 6.18 4.08
N PHE A 556 21.80 6.19 3.00
CA PHE A 556 21.83 5.12 2.01
C PHE A 556 22.30 3.78 2.62
N ASP A 557 23.04 3.81 3.72
CA ASP A 557 23.61 2.61 4.34
C ASP A 557 22.60 1.75 5.12
N LEU A 558 21.49 2.36 5.55
CA LEU A 558 20.34 1.69 6.17
C LEU A 558 19.16 1.57 5.20
N ARG A 559 19.03 2.52 4.26
CA ARG A 559 17.99 2.50 3.22
C ARG A 559 18.32 1.58 2.05
N PHE A 560 19.59 1.28 1.73
CA PHE A 560 20.01 0.43 0.60
C PHE A 560 21.00 -0.67 1.03
N PRO A 561 20.57 -1.61 1.91
CA PRO A 561 21.38 -2.74 2.34
C PRO A 561 21.62 -3.76 1.21
N ILE A 562 22.79 -4.40 1.23
CA ILE A 562 23.22 -5.45 0.29
C ILE A 562 22.95 -6.82 0.95
N GLY A 563 21.67 -7.18 1.10
CA GLY A 563 21.27 -8.48 1.66
C GLY A 563 21.19 -9.57 0.60
N TYR A 564 21.48 -10.82 0.96
CA TYR A 564 21.55 -11.97 0.02
C TYR A 564 22.56 -11.73 -1.10
N LYS A 565 23.75 -11.23 -0.73
CA LYS A 565 24.78 -10.78 -1.68
C LYS A 565 25.19 -11.91 -2.61
N ASP A 566 25.38 -13.11 -2.10
CA ASP A 566 26.03 -14.19 -2.83
C ASP A 566 25.05 -14.87 -3.81
N GLU A 567 23.77 -15.04 -3.42
CA GLU A 567 22.73 -15.49 -4.34
C GLU A 567 22.47 -14.46 -5.44
N VAL A 568 22.45 -13.16 -5.10
CA VAL A 568 22.28 -12.09 -6.10
C VAL A 568 23.48 -12.01 -7.04
N SER A 569 24.72 -12.07 -6.53
CA SER A 569 25.94 -12.06 -7.34
C SER A 569 25.95 -13.25 -8.31
N THR A 570 25.66 -14.45 -7.79
CA THR A 570 25.66 -15.71 -8.56
C THR A 570 24.65 -15.66 -9.69
N HIS A 571 23.38 -15.35 -9.39
CA HIS A 571 22.32 -15.42 -10.40
C HIS A 571 22.28 -14.21 -11.34
N ALA A 572 22.80 -13.05 -10.93
CA ALA A 572 23.04 -11.94 -11.86
C ALA A 572 24.14 -12.30 -12.87
N LYS A 573 25.30 -12.79 -12.39
CA LYS A 573 26.42 -13.23 -13.25
C LYS A 573 26.00 -14.33 -14.22
N ASN A 574 25.32 -15.38 -13.73
CA ASN A 574 24.86 -16.52 -14.54
C ASN A 574 23.86 -16.15 -15.65
N ASN A 575 23.21 -14.98 -15.56
CA ASN A 575 22.27 -14.49 -16.57
C ASN A 575 22.83 -13.31 -17.40
N GLY A 576 24.05 -12.84 -17.13
CA GLY A 576 24.61 -11.63 -17.76
C GLY A 576 23.77 -10.38 -17.46
N LEU A 577 23.44 -10.15 -16.19
CA LEU A 577 22.62 -9.04 -15.71
C LEU A 577 23.44 -8.07 -14.86
N ASP A 578 23.10 -6.78 -14.91
CA ASP A 578 23.62 -5.80 -13.95
C ASP A 578 23.21 -6.16 -12.51
N GLN A 579 24.20 -6.25 -11.62
CA GLN A 579 23.96 -6.60 -10.23
C GLN A 579 23.19 -5.50 -9.48
N GLY A 580 23.41 -4.22 -9.84
CA GLY A 580 22.66 -3.10 -9.28
C GLY A 580 21.16 -3.19 -9.57
N LEU A 581 20.79 -3.55 -10.80
CA LEU A 581 19.42 -3.78 -11.24
C LEU A 581 18.75 -4.92 -10.45
N VAL A 582 19.44 -6.03 -10.25
CA VAL A 582 18.87 -7.17 -9.48
C VAL A 582 18.61 -6.78 -8.02
N PHE A 583 19.50 -6.02 -7.38
CA PHE A 583 19.23 -5.47 -6.04
C PHE A 583 18.10 -4.43 -6.03
N ALA A 584 18.05 -3.53 -7.02
CA ALA A 584 16.98 -2.55 -7.17
C ALA A 584 15.60 -3.21 -7.34
N LEU A 585 15.56 -4.33 -8.08
CA LEU A 585 14.38 -5.13 -8.33
C LEU A 585 13.91 -5.86 -7.05
N ILE A 586 14.80 -6.59 -6.36
CA ILE A 586 14.48 -7.25 -5.08
C ILE A 586 14.00 -6.24 -4.02
N ARG A 587 14.62 -5.06 -4.01
CA ARG A 587 14.20 -3.91 -3.19
C ARG A 587 12.77 -3.48 -3.52
N GLN A 588 12.48 -3.20 -4.78
CA GLN A 588 11.20 -2.64 -5.21
C GLN A 588 10.05 -3.66 -5.08
N GLU A 589 10.33 -4.96 -5.23
CA GLU A 589 9.33 -6.04 -5.16
C GLU A 589 9.04 -6.51 -3.72
N SER A 590 10.06 -6.80 -2.92
CA SER A 590 9.88 -7.42 -1.59
C SER A 590 10.47 -6.64 -0.43
N LEU A 591 11.27 -5.60 -0.69
CA LEU A 591 12.20 -5.00 0.29
C LEU A 591 13.08 -6.08 0.96
N PHE A 592 13.53 -7.09 0.20
CA PHE A 592 14.25 -8.28 0.70
C PHE A 592 13.45 -9.07 1.76
N THR A 593 12.21 -9.44 1.44
CA THR A 593 11.35 -10.25 2.34
C THR A 593 11.05 -11.62 1.69
N PRO A 594 11.72 -12.72 2.12
CA PRO A 594 11.60 -14.02 1.47
C PRO A 594 10.18 -14.61 1.40
N ASP A 595 9.36 -14.35 2.41
CA ASP A 595 7.98 -14.82 2.50
C ASP A 595 6.94 -13.76 2.07
N ALA A 596 7.36 -12.74 1.31
CA ALA A 596 6.47 -11.72 0.76
C ALA A 596 5.38 -12.33 -0.13
N ARG A 597 4.14 -11.84 0.04
CA ARG A 597 2.98 -12.23 -0.78
C ARG A 597 2.16 -10.99 -1.16
N SER A 598 1.98 -10.73 -2.45
CA SER A 598 1.10 -9.64 -2.92
C SER A 598 -0.36 -10.03 -2.86
N HIS A 599 -1.26 -9.04 -2.90
CA HIS A 599 -2.71 -9.29 -3.02
C HIS A 599 -3.10 -9.99 -4.33
N ALA A 600 -2.29 -9.87 -5.38
CA ALA A 600 -2.47 -10.58 -6.65
C ALA A 600 -1.98 -12.04 -6.62
N GLY A 601 -1.26 -12.45 -5.57
CA GLY A 601 -0.71 -13.81 -5.42
C GLY A 601 0.74 -13.97 -5.90
N ALA A 602 1.48 -12.86 -6.08
CA ALA A 602 2.92 -12.89 -6.37
C ALA A 602 3.73 -13.25 -5.11
N LEU A 603 4.87 -13.95 -5.27
CA LEU A 603 5.58 -14.59 -4.16
C LEU A 603 7.09 -14.32 -4.14
N GLY A 604 7.62 -14.12 -2.93
CA GLY A 604 9.05 -14.10 -2.60
C GLY A 604 9.82 -12.83 -3.00
N MET A 605 11.15 -12.96 -2.97
CA MET A 605 12.13 -11.87 -3.08
C MET A 605 11.94 -10.95 -4.29
N MET A 606 11.58 -11.53 -5.44
CA MET A 606 11.36 -10.86 -6.73
C MET A 606 9.89 -10.94 -7.19
N GLN A 607 8.95 -11.20 -6.26
CA GLN A 607 7.50 -11.28 -6.47
C GLN A 607 7.08 -12.03 -7.76
N ILE A 608 7.47 -13.29 -7.87
CA ILE A 608 7.11 -14.12 -9.03
C ILE A 608 5.67 -14.62 -8.90
N MET A 609 4.87 -14.42 -9.95
CA MET A 609 3.52 -15.00 -10.07
C MET A 609 3.62 -16.52 -10.35
N PRO A 610 2.83 -17.39 -9.68
CA PRO A 610 2.91 -18.85 -9.87
C PRO A 610 2.75 -19.36 -11.31
N ALA A 611 1.98 -18.65 -12.14
CA ALA A 611 1.83 -18.96 -13.57
C ALA A 611 3.11 -18.60 -14.37
N THR A 612 3.72 -17.45 -14.08
CA THR A 612 5.02 -17.06 -14.64
C THR A 612 6.11 -18.03 -14.20
N ALA A 613 6.13 -18.42 -12.91
CA ALA A 613 7.05 -19.43 -12.39
C ALA A 613 6.96 -20.75 -13.17
N LYS A 614 5.75 -21.32 -13.33
CA LYS A 614 5.55 -22.55 -14.13
C LYS A 614 6.03 -22.41 -15.58
N THR A 615 5.83 -21.23 -16.19
CA THR A 615 6.20 -20.97 -17.59
C THR A 615 7.72 -20.85 -17.77
N VAL A 616 8.38 -20.02 -16.96
CA VAL A 616 9.83 -19.81 -17.01
C VAL A 616 10.58 -21.07 -16.58
N ALA A 617 10.12 -21.76 -15.53
CA ALA A 617 10.73 -23.00 -15.07
C ALA A 617 10.69 -24.11 -16.14
N LYS A 618 9.55 -24.30 -16.83
CA LYS A 618 9.46 -25.23 -17.96
C LYS A 618 10.39 -24.82 -19.11
N ARG A 619 10.47 -23.52 -19.44
CA ARG A 619 11.29 -23.03 -20.57
C ARG A 619 12.80 -23.20 -20.34
N HIS A 620 13.26 -23.04 -19.11
CA HIS A 620 14.68 -23.06 -18.75
C HIS A 620 15.11 -24.33 -17.99
N ASN A 621 14.32 -25.41 -18.08
CA ASN A 621 14.56 -26.70 -17.42
C ASN A 621 14.87 -26.61 -15.92
N ILE A 622 14.21 -25.68 -15.22
CA ILE A 622 14.34 -25.50 -13.77
C ILE A 622 13.29 -26.37 -13.08
N SER A 623 13.71 -27.28 -12.19
CA SER A 623 12.80 -28.06 -11.35
C SER A 623 11.96 -27.14 -10.45
N TYR A 624 10.64 -27.12 -10.65
CA TYR A 624 9.68 -26.34 -9.86
C TYR A 624 8.56 -27.26 -9.36
N LYS A 625 8.52 -27.48 -8.04
CA LYS A 625 7.61 -28.40 -7.35
C LYS A 625 6.35 -27.69 -6.85
N GLY A 626 6.43 -26.40 -6.54
CA GLY A 626 5.25 -25.58 -6.25
C GLY A 626 5.53 -24.26 -5.56
N THR A 627 4.46 -23.57 -5.15
CA THR A 627 4.51 -22.19 -4.60
C THR A 627 5.33 -22.02 -3.32
N GLN A 628 5.74 -23.12 -2.67
CA GLN A 628 6.66 -23.11 -1.54
C GLN A 628 8.11 -22.82 -1.98
N ASP A 629 8.53 -23.29 -3.16
CA ASP A 629 9.87 -23.03 -3.71
C ASP A 629 10.10 -21.53 -3.92
N LEU A 630 9.05 -20.80 -4.30
CA LEU A 630 9.06 -19.35 -4.47
C LEU A 630 9.28 -18.57 -3.17
N LEU A 631 9.30 -19.22 -2.00
CA LEU A 631 9.61 -18.59 -0.70
C LEU A 631 11.06 -18.84 -0.26
N ASN A 632 11.79 -19.71 -0.98
CA ASN A 632 13.23 -19.87 -0.80
C ASN A 632 13.97 -18.73 -1.54
N PRO A 633 14.85 -17.95 -0.87
CA PRO A 633 15.54 -16.82 -1.49
C PRO A 633 16.32 -17.22 -2.75
N ASN A 634 17.19 -18.23 -2.64
CA ASN A 634 18.06 -18.70 -3.71
C ASN A 634 17.25 -19.13 -4.95
N PHE A 635 16.20 -19.93 -4.77
CA PHE A 635 15.32 -20.35 -5.87
C PHE A 635 14.55 -19.18 -6.50
N ASN A 636 13.98 -18.30 -5.67
CA ASN A 636 13.21 -17.15 -6.16
C ASN A 636 14.10 -16.17 -6.94
N ILE A 637 15.33 -15.93 -6.46
CA ILE A 637 16.32 -15.08 -7.13
C ILE A 637 16.80 -15.71 -8.44
N ARG A 638 17.11 -17.02 -8.46
CA ARG A 638 17.43 -17.77 -9.70
C ARG A 638 16.32 -17.63 -10.74
N LEU A 639 15.07 -17.85 -10.35
CA LEU A 639 13.94 -17.83 -11.28
C LEU A 639 13.57 -16.42 -11.75
N GLY A 640 13.68 -15.41 -10.87
CA GLY A 640 13.39 -14.01 -11.18
C GLY A 640 14.45 -13.35 -12.06
N THR A 641 15.73 -13.65 -11.84
CA THR A 641 16.83 -13.24 -12.75
C THR A 641 16.69 -13.90 -14.12
N THR A 642 16.41 -15.21 -14.17
CA THR A 642 16.11 -15.92 -15.43
C THR A 642 14.94 -15.25 -16.17
N TYR A 643 13.86 -14.90 -15.47
CA TYR A 643 12.71 -14.19 -16.07
C TYR A 643 13.07 -12.77 -16.55
N LEU A 644 13.85 -12.01 -15.77
CA LEU A 644 14.33 -10.68 -16.18
C LEU A 644 15.17 -10.76 -17.45
N LYS A 645 16.13 -11.70 -17.54
CA LYS A 645 16.93 -11.92 -18.75
C LYS A 645 16.05 -12.32 -19.95
N GLN A 646 15.04 -13.15 -19.71
CA GLN A 646 14.05 -13.54 -20.72
C GLN A 646 13.08 -12.39 -21.12
N LEU A 647 13.05 -11.27 -20.39
CA LEU A 647 12.39 -10.02 -20.80
C LEU A 647 13.35 -9.09 -21.54
N ILE A 648 14.59 -8.94 -21.07
CA ILE A 648 15.64 -8.14 -21.74
C ILE A 648 15.89 -8.68 -23.16
N ASN A 649 16.01 -10.00 -23.31
CA ASN A 649 16.14 -10.65 -24.62
C ASN A 649 14.86 -10.60 -25.49
N ARG A 650 13.71 -10.20 -24.95
CA ARG A 650 12.44 -10.04 -25.70
C ARG A 650 12.26 -8.62 -26.25
N PHE A 651 12.97 -7.64 -25.69
CA PHE A 651 12.92 -6.24 -26.09
C PHE A 651 14.31 -5.76 -26.53
N ASP A 652 15.03 -6.62 -27.25
CA ASP A 652 16.27 -6.27 -27.98
C ASP A 652 17.32 -5.57 -27.10
N ALA A 653 17.57 -6.19 -25.94
CA ALA A 653 18.46 -5.70 -24.87
C ALA A 653 18.02 -4.40 -24.16
N ASN A 654 16.83 -3.85 -24.45
CA ASN A 654 16.31 -2.66 -23.79
C ASN A 654 15.83 -2.97 -22.35
N GLU A 655 16.69 -2.68 -21.37
CA GLU A 655 16.38 -2.91 -19.95
C GLU A 655 15.15 -2.14 -19.47
N VAL A 656 14.86 -0.93 -19.98
CA VAL A 656 13.72 -0.13 -19.54
C VAL A 656 12.38 -0.70 -20.00
N LEU A 657 12.31 -1.23 -21.23
CA LEU A 657 11.16 -2.01 -21.69
C LEU A 657 11.00 -3.30 -20.85
N ALA A 658 12.11 -3.98 -20.51
CA ALA A 658 12.09 -5.17 -19.66
C ALA A 658 11.63 -4.87 -18.22
N MET A 659 12.09 -3.78 -17.61
CA MET A 659 11.64 -3.28 -16.30
C MET A 659 10.14 -3.00 -16.30
N ALA A 660 9.63 -2.28 -17.31
CA ALA A 660 8.21 -2.03 -17.46
C ALA A 660 7.42 -3.35 -17.63
N ALA A 661 7.98 -4.31 -18.37
CA ALA A 661 7.34 -5.59 -18.66
C ALA A 661 7.34 -6.56 -17.47
N TYR A 662 8.27 -6.39 -16.53
CA TYR A 662 8.31 -7.16 -15.28
C TYR A 662 7.08 -6.84 -14.43
N ASN A 663 6.77 -5.56 -14.22
CA ASN A 663 5.59 -5.11 -13.47
C ASN A 663 4.28 -5.20 -14.27
N ALA A 664 4.23 -4.68 -15.51
CA ALA A 664 2.99 -4.59 -16.28
C ALA A 664 2.64 -5.85 -17.10
N GLY A 665 3.60 -6.75 -17.31
CA GLY A 665 3.49 -7.87 -18.25
C GLY A 665 3.86 -7.47 -19.69
N PRO A 666 4.63 -8.28 -20.42
CA PRO A 666 5.22 -7.88 -21.70
C PRO A 666 4.19 -7.53 -22.79
N HIS A 667 3.02 -8.18 -22.82
CA HIS A 667 1.95 -7.85 -23.79
C HIS A 667 1.38 -6.44 -23.63
N ARG A 668 1.50 -5.82 -22.43
CA ARG A 668 1.13 -4.41 -22.25
C ARG A 668 2.22 -3.49 -22.79
N VAL A 669 3.49 -3.77 -22.48
CA VAL A 669 4.63 -2.97 -22.95
C VAL A 669 4.76 -2.99 -24.47
N SER A 670 4.54 -4.13 -25.13
CA SER A 670 4.46 -4.20 -26.59
C SER A 670 3.37 -3.29 -27.21
N LYS A 671 2.39 -2.82 -26.43
CA LYS A 671 1.36 -1.84 -26.84
C LYS A 671 1.63 -0.41 -26.36
N TRP A 672 2.78 -0.18 -25.73
CA TRP A 672 3.24 1.14 -25.25
C TRP A 672 4.49 1.62 -25.98
N ILE A 673 5.22 0.73 -26.65
CA ILE A 673 6.20 1.06 -27.68
C ILE A 673 5.50 1.97 -28.73
N PRO A 674 6.11 3.10 -29.14
CA PRO A 674 5.47 4.08 -30.00
C PRO A 674 5.59 3.73 -31.49
N GLU A 675 4.66 4.23 -32.29
CA GLU A 675 4.69 4.15 -33.77
C GLU A 675 5.82 4.98 -34.41
N LYS A 676 6.39 5.92 -33.65
CA LYS A 676 7.55 6.75 -34.03
C LYS A 676 8.51 6.83 -32.86
N SER A 677 9.80 6.78 -33.13
CA SER A 677 10.88 6.89 -32.15
C SER A 677 10.66 8.01 -31.11
N LEU A 678 10.71 7.66 -29.81
CA LEU A 678 10.59 8.63 -28.70
C LEU A 678 11.83 8.61 -27.80
N PRO A 679 12.29 9.76 -27.29
CA PRO A 679 13.25 9.82 -26.18
C PRO A 679 12.78 8.98 -24.98
N MET A 680 13.70 8.29 -24.32
CA MET A 680 13.33 7.33 -23.28
C MET A 680 12.75 8.01 -22.03
N ASP A 681 13.16 9.22 -21.69
CA ASP A 681 12.57 10.01 -20.61
C ASP A 681 11.10 10.35 -20.89
N VAL A 682 10.79 10.76 -22.13
CA VAL A 682 9.42 10.98 -22.64
C VAL A 682 8.63 9.68 -22.60
N TRP A 683 9.20 8.55 -23.03
CA TRP A 683 8.53 7.26 -22.98
C TRP A 683 8.19 6.85 -21.54
N ILE A 684 9.15 6.93 -20.60
CA ILE A 684 8.95 6.61 -19.18
C ILE A 684 7.90 7.53 -18.54
N GLU A 685 7.93 8.84 -18.81
CA GLU A 685 6.90 9.76 -18.34
C GLU A 685 5.52 9.46 -18.94
N THR A 686 5.46 8.97 -20.17
CA THR A 686 4.21 8.64 -20.88
C THR A 686 3.72 7.21 -20.67
N ILE A 687 4.37 6.35 -19.88
CA ILE A 687 3.84 5.02 -19.51
C ILE A 687 2.39 5.16 -18.95
N PRO A 688 1.35 4.54 -19.55
CA PRO A 688 -0.05 4.76 -19.14
C PRO A 688 -0.33 4.47 -17.67
N PHE A 689 0.30 3.45 -17.10
CA PHE A 689 0.06 3.03 -15.72
C PHE A 689 0.96 3.81 -14.74
N LYS A 690 0.34 4.59 -13.85
CA LYS A 690 1.06 5.37 -12.80
C LYS A 690 1.94 4.48 -11.92
N GLU A 691 1.50 3.26 -11.62
CA GLU A 691 2.29 2.26 -10.89
C GLU A 691 3.57 1.90 -11.67
N THR A 692 3.44 1.40 -12.90
CA THR A 692 4.58 0.98 -13.74
C THR A 692 5.52 2.14 -14.06
N ARG A 693 5.00 3.35 -14.29
CA ARG A 693 5.81 4.56 -14.46
C ARG A 693 6.69 4.82 -13.25
N ASN A 694 6.10 4.82 -12.04
CA ASN A 694 6.85 5.07 -10.82
C ASN A 694 7.83 3.93 -10.52
N TYR A 695 7.42 2.68 -10.80
CA TYR A 695 8.25 1.48 -10.67
C TYR A 695 9.53 1.56 -11.53
N VAL A 696 9.42 1.87 -12.82
CA VAL A 696 10.60 2.03 -13.72
C VAL A 696 11.50 3.17 -13.25
N LYS A 697 10.92 4.32 -12.88
CA LYS A 697 11.67 5.47 -12.34
C LYS A 697 12.41 5.10 -11.05
N HIS A 698 11.78 4.33 -10.17
CA HIS A 698 12.39 3.84 -8.94
C HIS A 698 13.52 2.86 -9.23
N LEU A 699 13.32 1.88 -10.13
CA LEU A 699 14.35 0.90 -10.49
C LEU A 699 15.63 1.59 -10.98
N LEU A 700 15.52 2.51 -11.96
CA LEU A 700 16.67 3.26 -12.48
C LEU A 700 17.40 4.04 -11.36
N SER A 701 16.67 4.79 -10.52
CA SER A 701 17.28 5.53 -9.41
C SER A 701 17.86 4.65 -8.28
N ASN A 702 17.32 3.44 -8.09
CA ASN A 702 17.80 2.48 -7.10
C ASN A 702 19.00 1.67 -7.62
N GLN A 703 19.03 1.36 -8.93
CA GLN A 703 20.09 0.64 -9.63
C GLN A 703 21.41 1.38 -9.48
N ASP A 704 21.40 2.68 -9.77
CA ASP A 704 22.55 3.58 -9.63
C ASP A 704 23.12 3.56 -8.20
N ILE A 705 22.27 3.70 -7.18
CA ILE A 705 22.68 3.66 -5.77
C ILE A 705 23.28 2.29 -5.41
N TYR A 706 22.75 1.18 -5.95
CA TYR A 706 23.35 -0.13 -5.72
C TYR A 706 24.66 -0.34 -6.48
N ARG A 707 24.81 0.18 -7.71
CA ARG A 707 26.09 0.16 -8.44
C ARG A 707 27.17 0.95 -7.68
N GLU A 708 26.85 2.16 -7.23
CA GLU A 708 27.72 2.99 -6.40
C GLU A 708 28.13 2.26 -5.11
N LYS A 709 27.18 1.60 -4.42
CA LYS A 709 27.45 0.80 -3.20
C LYS A 709 28.17 -0.54 -3.43
N LEU A 710 28.29 -1.00 -4.68
CA LEU A 710 29.04 -2.20 -5.06
C LEU A 710 30.44 -1.88 -5.62
N GLY A 711 30.79 -0.60 -5.79
CA GLY A 711 32.01 -0.18 -6.47
C GLY A 711 31.95 -0.37 -8.00
N LEU A 712 30.76 -0.56 -8.57
CA LEU A 712 30.56 -0.66 -10.01
C LEU A 712 30.52 0.75 -10.62
N SER A 713 31.01 0.88 -11.86
CA SER A 713 30.90 2.12 -12.63
C SER A 713 29.43 2.54 -12.78
N LEU A 714 29.12 3.84 -12.75
CA LEU A 714 27.78 4.31 -13.10
C LEU A 714 27.58 4.20 -14.61
N GLN A 715 26.45 3.64 -15.03
CA GLN A 715 26.12 3.48 -16.44
C GLN A 715 25.48 4.77 -16.95
N LYS A 716 26.07 5.37 -17.99
CA LYS A 716 25.47 6.52 -18.69
C LYS A 716 24.20 6.08 -19.42
N THR A 717 23.07 6.12 -18.74
CA THR A 717 21.75 6.08 -19.39
C THR A 717 21.53 7.41 -20.08
N ALA A 718 22.05 7.54 -21.30
CA ALA A 718 22.04 8.79 -22.05
C ALA A 718 20.61 9.26 -22.34
N LEU A 719 20.36 10.58 -22.28
CA LEU A 719 19.08 11.15 -22.70
C LEU A 719 18.78 10.94 -24.19
N SER A 720 19.81 10.66 -25.00
CA SER A 720 19.71 10.24 -26.40
C SER A 720 19.36 8.75 -26.58
N SER A 721 19.07 8.01 -25.51
CA SER A 721 18.45 6.67 -25.65
C SER A 721 17.00 6.81 -26.11
N VAL A 722 16.64 6.04 -27.14
CA VAL A 722 15.37 6.14 -27.86
C VAL A 722 14.63 4.82 -27.80
N ILE A 723 13.32 4.88 -27.52
CA ILE A 723 12.41 3.76 -27.74
C ILE A 723 11.90 3.85 -29.18
N ASN A 724 12.49 3.03 -30.04
CA ASN A 724 12.08 2.87 -31.45
C ASN A 724 10.78 2.04 -31.56
N PRO A 725 10.10 2.06 -32.71
CA PRO A 725 9.05 1.10 -33.04
C PRO A 725 9.52 -0.37 -32.96
N SER A 726 8.57 -1.30 -32.90
CA SER A 726 8.77 -2.76 -33.01
C SER A 726 8.65 -3.26 -34.44
#